data_AF-A0AAV9NBG1-F1
#
_entry.id   AF-A0AAV9NBG1-F1
#
_cell.length_a   1.000
_cell.length_b   1.000
_cell.length_c   1.000
_cell.angle_alpha   90.00
_cell.angle_beta   90.00
_cell.angle_gamma   90.00
#
_symmetry.space_group_name_H-M   'P 1'
#
loop_
_entity.id
_entity.type
_entity.pdbx_description
1 polymer ?
#
loop_
_entity_poly.entity_id
_entity_poly.type
_entity_poly.pdbx_seq_one_letter_code
_entity_poly.pdbx_strand_id
1 'polypeptide(L)'
;MNGSMNGGSGRHEPSTAGPLNIVISGAGIGGLFAAISLRRAGHQVTILERSSFSQEFGAAVHLAPNSNGLLRRVGIYAEEFGANPSLKFVEYKHTGEHVRTIPNAGPLFQHPWLLAHRVRLHDRLKKLATSETGEGTPVKLILATKVESIDAANATVTTKSGETFQGDLIVGADGVHSSARRSIPGGENVKAFDSGKSAFRFIIPANRARENPLTQAYVQAPGELTMWISHDRRVVMYPTNDNEELNFVCIHPSGETNASGDWNNDTSLESMLKVFESFGDGVKALLGMADPATLRVWNLLDMKKLPSFVEGRLALIGDAAHPFTPHQGQGAGMAIEDGASLAVMLPLGTRRDEIPERLGLYNQARYDRAHMIQHFSRIVGQDEKDRTEALDMFKFTFTNFCHDEHDHSSQLLREYEWSKSPQVYWRQPIAFGPMPGPRQDINGITRKADHSTYITASIRFKTSRTLLQNLFPHGKERRRGWSFTSPGSVAYASFSQTTLNRMDWLGGGGYNHLGLYIHGVQYTKKDGSIVRGAYLPILFENLTDPILSGREELGMPKLYSSIEVHRRGESSYFINTAWQGATWGRFRLTGLREADAGQNSNGASHAAAASISSAPASGPPPGQGPPRGPPGGGPDEGILSYRYMPSVGSSQKGTAAEEYPVYVPFSEERPIPRVNRTWIASSASFDIDAMDRDALPTLHHVIERLAEIPVYDIVEAKVVEGTGVPDVAAASRVD
;
A
#
# COMPACT_ATOMS: atom_id res chain seq x y z
N MET A 1 22.50 -14.04 -58.66
CA MET A 1 23.33 -14.03 -57.45
C MET A 1 23.38 -12.62 -56.90
N ASN A 2 23.07 -12.50 -55.61
CA ASN A 2 23.31 -11.41 -54.64
C ASN A 2 22.74 -10.02 -55.00
N GLY A 3 21.73 -9.45 -54.32
CA GLY A 3 21.25 -9.65 -52.95
C GLY A 3 21.61 -8.43 -52.10
N SER A 4 20.81 -7.36 -52.17
CA SER A 4 20.94 -6.14 -51.35
C SER A 4 19.99 -6.20 -50.17
N MET A 5 20.51 -6.43 -48.96
CA MET A 5 19.76 -6.34 -47.71
C MET A 5 19.86 -4.92 -47.13
N ASN A 6 18.72 -4.23 -47.07
CA ASN A 6 18.53 -3.05 -46.24
C ASN A 6 18.28 -3.51 -44.79
N GLY A 7 19.27 -3.34 -43.91
CA GLY A 7 19.12 -3.53 -42.48
C GLY A 7 18.61 -2.24 -41.81
N GLY A 8 17.29 -2.06 -41.79
CA GLY A 8 16.65 -1.04 -40.95
C GLY A 8 16.60 -1.52 -39.51
N SER A 9 17.49 -1.01 -38.64
CA SER A 9 17.39 -1.18 -37.20
C SER A 9 16.24 -0.32 -36.68
N GLY A 10 15.04 -0.90 -36.58
CA GLY A 10 13.90 -0.29 -35.90
C GLY A 10 14.23 -0.12 -34.42
N ARG A 11 14.62 1.09 -34.02
CA ARG A 11 14.56 1.50 -32.61
C ARG A 11 13.07 1.61 -32.26
N HIS A 12 12.56 0.66 -31.49
CA HIS A 12 11.26 0.79 -30.83
C HIS A 12 11.32 2.04 -29.93
N GLU A 13 10.56 3.07 -30.29
CA GLU A 13 10.29 4.18 -29.38
C GLU A 13 9.60 3.63 -28.12
N PRO A 14 9.99 4.07 -26.91
CA PRO A 14 9.35 3.61 -25.68
C PRO A 14 7.88 4.02 -25.69
N SER A 15 6.98 3.04 -25.59
CA SER A 15 5.53 3.28 -25.60
C SER A 15 5.14 4.26 -24.50
N THR A 16 4.42 5.32 -24.86
CA THR A 16 4.01 6.38 -23.94
C THR A 16 3.08 5.84 -22.84
N ALA A 17 3.40 6.17 -21.59
CA ALA A 17 2.65 5.85 -20.38
C ALA A 17 1.38 6.73 -20.23
N GLY A 18 0.44 6.59 -21.16
CA GLY A 18 -0.83 7.31 -21.19
C GLY A 18 -2.05 6.40 -20.94
N PRO A 19 -3.28 6.93 -21.07
CA PRO A 19 -4.50 6.14 -21.00
C PRO A 19 -4.47 4.92 -21.93
N LEU A 20 -4.98 3.79 -21.46
CA LEU A 20 -5.21 2.59 -22.26
C LEU A 20 -6.56 2.66 -22.98
N ASN A 21 -6.63 2.08 -24.17
CA ASN A 21 -7.87 1.84 -24.90
C ASN A 21 -8.38 0.43 -24.57
N ILE A 22 -9.53 0.32 -23.92
CA ILE A 22 -10.04 -0.97 -23.42
C ILE A 22 -11.37 -1.28 -24.10
N VAL A 23 -11.47 -2.47 -24.68
CA VAL A 23 -12.71 -2.97 -25.31
C VAL A 23 -13.33 -4.04 -24.41
N ILE A 24 -14.57 -3.86 -24.02
CA ILE A 24 -15.32 -4.79 -23.18
C ILE A 24 -16.41 -5.44 -24.02
N SER A 25 -16.42 -6.78 -24.07
CA SER A 25 -17.48 -7.55 -24.73
C SER A 25 -18.55 -7.94 -23.71
N GLY A 26 -19.67 -7.22 -23.70
CA GLY A 26 -20.82 -7.46 -22.81
C GLY A 26 -21.07 -6.34 -21.81
N ALA A 27 -22.31 -5.87 -21.75
CA ALA A 27 -22.78 -4.82 -20.84
C ALA A 27 -23.64 -5.40 -19.70
N GLY A 28 -23.28 -6.58 -19.18
CA GLY A 28 -23.86 -7.11 -17.93
C GLY A 28 -23.37 -6.35 -16.70
N ILE A 29 -23.77 -6.78 -15.49
CA ILE A 29 -23.35 -6.15 -14.23
C ILE A 29 -21.81 -6.07 -14.13
N GLY A 30 -21.11 -7.18 -14.36
CA GLY A 30 -19.65 -7.23 -14.32
C GLY A 30 -18.99 -6.33 -15.37
N GLY A 31 -19.46 -6.37 -16.62
CA GLY A 31 -18.93 -5.55 -17.71
C GLY A 31 -19.11 -4.04 -17.47
N LEU A 32 -20.30 -3.63 -17.02
CA LEU A 32 -20.57 -2.23 -16.68
C LEU A 32 -19.76 -1.77 -15.46
N PHE A 33 -19.65 -2.61 -14.42
CA PHE A 33 -18.86 -2.29 -13.24
C PHE A 33 -17.36 -2.18 -13.56
N ALA A 34 -16.82 -3.10 -14.36
CA ALA A 34 -15.45 -3.03 -14.87
C ALA A 34 -15.23 -1.75 -15.68
N ALA A 35 -16.19 -1.38 -16.55
CA ALA A 35 -16.09 -0.16 -17.33
C ALA A 35 -16.04 1.11 -16.46
N ILE A 36 -16.89 1.18 -15.42
CA ILE A 36 -16.87 2.27 -14.44
C ILE A 36 -15.51 2.32 -13.73
N SER A 37 -15.03 1.18 -13.27
CA SER A 37 -13.77 1.11 -12.49
C SER A 37 -12.57 1.52 -13.36
N LEU A 38 -12.50 1.03 -14.61
CA LEU A 38 -11.43 1.34 -15.55
C LEU A 38 -11.47 2.79 -16.06
N ARG A 39 -12.65 3.38 -16.31
CA ARG A 39 -12.71 4.81 -16.65
C ARG A 39 -12.25 5.69 -15.48
N ARG A 40 -12.59 5.32 -14.24
CA ARG A 40 -12.15 6.03 -13.03
C ARG A 40 -10.64 5.90 -12.80
N ALA A 41 -10.05 4.78 -13.22
CA ALA A 41 -8.60 4.61 -13.30
C ALA A 41 -7.94 5.44 -14.42
N GLY A 42 -8.71 6.21 -15.20
CA GLY A 42 -8.21 7.15 -16.22
C GLY A 42 -8.10 6.57 -17.63
N HIS A 43 -8.75 5.44 -17.92
CA HIS A 43 -8.70 4.78 -19.23
C HIS A 43 -9.89 5.11 -20.15
N GLN A 44 -9.70 4.87 -21.45
CA GLN A 44 -10.74 5.02 -22.46
C GLN A 44 -11.41 3.66 -22.67
N VAL A 45 -12.72 3.58 -22.42
CA VAL A 45 -13.44 2.31 -22.43
C VAL A 45 -14.55 2.31 -23.48
N THR A 46 -14.60 1.25 -24.28
CA THR A 46 -15.71 0.97 -25.21
C THR A 46 -16.36 -0.36 -24.82
N ILE A 47 -17.68 -0.40 -24.66
CA ILE A 47 -18.44 -1.62 -24.45
C ILE A 47 -19.21 -1.99 -25.72
N LEU A 48 -19.11 -3.26 -26.13
CA LEU A 48 -19.90 -3.85 -27.21
C LEU A 48 -20.97 -4.77 -26.59
N GLU A 49 -22.24 -4.48 -26.83
CA GLU A 49 -23.38 -5.25 -26.30
C GLU A 49 -24.29 -5.72 -27.43
N ARG A 50 -24.64 -7.02 -27.44
CA ARG A 50 -25.47 -7.63 -28.48
C ARG A 50 -26.94 -7.21 -28.40
N SER A 51 -27.44 -6.87 -27.21
CA SER A 51 -28.82 -6.47 -26.97
C SER A 51 -29.05 -5.02 -27.36
N SER A 52 -30.30 -4.70 -27.72
CA SER A 52 -30.79 -3.31 -27.80
C SER A 52 -31.42 -2.82 -26.48
N PHE A 53 -31.36 -3.64 -25.42
CA PHE A 53 -32.00 -3.42 -24.11
C PHE A 53 -33.52 -3.23 -24.16
N SER A 54 -34.19 -3.78 -25.16
CA SER A 54 -35.64 -3.61 -25.35
C SER A 54 -36.50 -4.30 -24.30
N GLN A 55 -36.01 -5.34 -23.63
CA GLN A 55 -36.73 -6.08 -22.56
C GLN A 55 -35.75 -6.72 -21.57
N GLU A 56 -35.41 -6.05 -20.46
CA GLU A 56 -34.80 -6.74 -19.32
C GLU A 56 -35.89 -7.27 -18.39
N PHE A 57 -36.02 -8.60 -18.29
CA PHE A 57 -37.01 -9.22 -17.40
C PHE A 57 -36.51 -9.30 -15.95
N GLY A 58 -37.38 -8.86 -15.04
CA GLY A 58 -37.12 -8.62 -13.63
C GLY A 58 -36.74 -9.88 -12.84
N ALA A 59 -35.47 -9.94 -12.47
CA ALA A 59 -34.97 -10.78 -11.39
C ALA A 59 -34.39 -9.88 -10.30
N ALA A 60 -34.41 -10.32 -9.05
CA ALA A 60 -33.63 -9.67 -8.01
C ALA A 60 -32.22 -10.29 -7.89
N VAL A 61 -31.32 -9.56 -7.25
CA VAL A 61 -29.92 -9.94 -7.04
C VAL A 61 -29.50 -9.66 -5.60
N HIS A 62 -28.60 -10.47 -5.08
CA HIS A 62 -27.98 -10.23 -3.78
C HIS A 62 -26.78 -9.30 -3.97
N LEU A 63 -26.74 -8.23 -3.19
CA LEU A 63 -25.58 -7.37 -3.02
C LEU A 63 -24.99 -7.66 -1.65
N ALA A 64 -24.22 -8.75 -1.59
CA ALA A 64 -23.53 -9.15 -0.37
C ALA A 64 -22.44 -8.12 0.00
N PRO A 65 -22.00 -8.06 1.27
CA PRO A 65 -21.10 -7.03 1.78
C PRO A 65 -19.85 -6.77 0.95
N ASN A 66 -19.15 -7.82 0.51
CA ASN A 66 -17.99 -7.76 -0.37
C ASN A 66 -18.26 -6.97 -1.66
N SER A 67 -19.36 -7.28 -2.36
CA SER A 67 -19.74 -6.61 -3.59
C SER A 67 -20.38 -5.23 -3.38
N ASN A 68 -21.11 -5.05 -2.28
CA ASN A 68 -21.75 -3.78 -1.94
C ASN A 68 -20.71 -2.71 -1.55
N GLY A 69 -19.61 -3.11 -0.89
CA GLY A 69 -18.47 -2.23 -0.63
C GLY A 69 -17.88 -1.63 -1.90
N LEU A 70 -17.69 -2.48 -2.92
CA LEU A 70 -17.18 -2.06 -4.22
C LEU A 70 -18.14 -1.16 -5.00
N LEU A 71 -19.46 -1.41 -4.93
CA LEU A 71 -20.48 -0.51 -5.48
C LEU A 71 -20.44 0.87 -4.79
N ARG A 72 -20.36 0.88 -3.47
CA ARG A 72 -20.26 2.13 -2.69
C ARG A 72 -18.98 2.89 -3.01
N ARG A 73 -17.87 2.20 -3.26
CA ARG A 73 -16.58 2.80 -3.66
C ARG A 73 -16.68 3.59 -4.97
N VAL A 74 -17.55 3.16 -5.90
CA VAL A 74 -17.79 3.89 -7.16
C VAL A 74 -18.97 4.88 -7.06
N GLY A 75 -19.55 5.07 -5.87
CA GLY A 75 -20.65 6.00 -5.62
C GLY A 75 -22.05 5.44 -5.93
N ILE A 76 -22.21 4.12 -5.96
CA ILE A 76 -23.53 3.48 -6.10
C ILE A 76 -23.98 3.00 -4.72
N TYR A 77 -25.05 3.61 -4.23
CA TYR A 77 -25.72 3.23 -2.99
C TYR A 77 -27.07 2.59 -3.35
N ALA A 78 -27.19 1.28 -3.18
CA ALA A 78 -28.34 0.55 -3.70
C ALA A 78 -29.66 0.87 -3.00
N GLU A 79 -29.57 1.35 -1.77
CA GLU A 79 -30.67 1.84 -0.96
C GLU A 79 -31.38 3.04 -1.62
N GLU A 80 -30.66 3.85 -2.42
CA GLU A 80 -31.25 5.01 -3.12
C GLU A 80 -32.21 4.63 -4.27
N PHE A 81 -32.27 3.36 -4.65
CA PHE A 81 -33.15 2.88 -5.71
C PHE A 81 -33.97 1.65 -5.31
N GLY A 82 -34.16 1.49 -4.00
CA GLY A 82 -35.11 0.55 -3.41
C GLY A 82 -34.53 -0.82 -3.05
N ALA A 83 -33.21 -0.94 -2.87
CA ALA A 83 -32.64 -2.16 -2.29
C ALA A 83 -32.91 -2.26 -0.79
N ASN A 84 -33.29 -3.45 -0.31
CA ASN A 84 -33.64 -3.68 1.09
C ASN A 84 -32.47 -4.30 1.86
N PRO A 85 -32.20 -3.88 3.11
CA PRO A 85 -31.31 -4.63 3.99
C PRO A 85 -31.81 -6.05 4.19
N SER A 86 -30.92 -7.04 4.04
CA SER A 86 -31.19 -8.42 4.44
C SER A 86 -31.01 -8.52 5.95
N LEU A 87 -32.09 -8.72 6.70
CA LEU A 87 -32.08 -8.68 8.16
C LEU A 87 -31.97 -10.05 8.81
N LYS A 88 -32.60 -11.06 8.20
CA LYS A 88 -32.58 -12.44 8.69
C LYS A 88 -32.90 -13.43 7.58
N PHE A 89 -32.40 -14.64 7.77
CA PHE A 89 -32.69 -15.81 6.96
C PHE A 89 -33.70 -16.69 7.72
N VAL A 90 -34.77 -17.11 7.04
CA VAL A 90 -35.82 -17.96 7.61
C VAL A 90 -35.94 -19.23 6.78
N GLU A 91 -35.86 -20.38 7.44
CA GLU A 91 -35.97 -21.69 6.81
C GLU A 91 -37.24 -22.39 7.24
N TYR A 92 -37.94 -22.95 6.26
CA TYR A 92 -39.13 -23.77 6.42
C TYR A 92 -38.92 -25.12 5.73
N LYS A 93 -39.58 -26.16 6.24
CA LYS A 93 -39.81 -27.38 5.44
C LYS A 93 -40.77 -27.05 4.30
N HIS A 94 -40.72 -27.83 3.21
CA HIS A 94 -41.65 -27.68 2.09
C HIS A 94 -43.14 -27.73 2.47
N THR A 95 -43.48 -28.37 3.60
CA THR A 95 -44.84 -28.41 4.17
C THR A 95 -45.30 -27.09 4.83
N GLY A 96 -44.39 -26.14 5.05
CA GLY A 96 -44.66 -24.85 5.70
C GLY A 96 -44.31 -24.80 7.19
N GLU A 97 -43.81 -25.89 7.78
CA GLU A 97 -43.32 -25.92 9.16
C GLU A 97 -42.01 -25.12 9.29
N HIS A 98 -41.96 -24.20 10.26
CA HIS A 98 -40.75 -23.41 10.56
C HIS A 98 -39.63 -24.31 11.09
N VAL A 99 -38.43 -24.16 10.54
CA VAL A 99 -37.24 -24.91 10.96
C VAL A 99 -36.34 -24.04 11.83
N ARG A 100 -35.96 -22.86 11.32
CA ARG A 100 -35.06 -21.94 12.02
C ARG A 100 -35.13 -20.54 11.46
N THR A 101 -34.75 -19.59 12.30
CA THR A 101 -34.51 -18.18 11.94
C THR A 101 -33.10 -17.82 12.35
N ILE A 102 -32.32 -17.29 11.42
CA ILE A 102 -30.94 -16.88 11.63
C ILE A 102 -30.86 -15.37 11.37
N PRO A 103 -30.58 -14.54 12.38
CA PRO A 103 -30.28 -13.12 12.17
C PRO A 103 -29.10 -12.98 11.20
N ASN A 104 -29.14 -12.00 10.30
CA ASN A 104 -28.00 -11.74 9.44
C ASN A 104 -26.81 -11.23 10.29
N ALA A 105 -25.59 -11.60 9.93
CA ALA A 105 -24.36 -11.23 10.62
C ALA A 105 -23.93 -9.76 10.36
N GLY A 106 -24.91 -8.87 10.16
CA GLY A 106 -24.71 -7.46 9.79
C GLY A 106 -23.63 -6.73 10.61
N PRO A 107 -23.61 -6.82 11.95
CA PRO A 107 -22.58 -6.17 12.77
C PRO A 107 -21.13 -6.64 12.53
N LEU A 108 -20.94 -7.80 11.89
CA LEU A 108 -19.62 -8.36 11.57
C LEU A 108 -19.12 -7.93 10.17
N PHE A 109 -19.98 -7.32 9.36
CA PHE A 109 -19.65 -6.92 8.00
C PHE A 109 -19.37 -5.42 7.90
N GLN A 110 -18.38 -5.06 7.09
CA GLN A 110 -18.04 -3.66 6.83
C GLN A 110 -19.17 -2.91 6.09
N HIS A 111 -19.96 -3.63 5.30
CA HIS A 111 -21.04 -3.10 4.48
C HIS A 111 -22.31 -3.92 4.66
N PRO A 112 -23.51 -3.31 4.54
CA PRO A 112 -24.77 -4.05 4.66
C PRO A 112 -24.94 -5.02 3.50
N TRP A 113 -25.55 -6.17 3.78
CA TRP A 113 -26.07 -7.06 2.74
C TRP A 113 -27.40 -6.50 2.25
N LEU A 114 -27.51 -6.22 0.95
CA LEU A 114 -28.73 -5.70 0.34
C LEU A 114 -29.38 -6.69 -0.65
N LEU A 115 -30.69 -6.58 -0.77
CA LEU A 115 -31.55 -7.32 -1.69
C LEU A 115 -32.08 -6.32 -2.72
N ALA A 116 -31.59 -6.41 -3.97
CA ALA A 116 -31.80 -5.36 -4.97
C ALA A 116 -32.51 -5.87 -6.23
N HIS A 117 -33.24 -4.98 -6.89
CA HIS A 117 -33.83 -5.28 -8.20
C HIS A 117 -32.74 -5.20 -9.27
N ARG A 118 -32.49 -6.30 -10.00
CA ARG A 118 -31.36 -6.40 -10.95
C ARG A 118 -31.41 -5.33 -12.03
N VAL A 119 -32.60 -5.07 -12.60
CA VAL A 119 -32.78 -4.06 -13.66
C VAL A 119 -32.44 -2.66 -13.17
N ARG A 120 -32.81 -2.30 -11.93
CA ARG A 120 -32.51 -0.99 -11.36
C ARG A 120 -31.00 -0.83 -11.10
N LEU A 121 -30.36 -1.87 -10.59
CA LEU A 121 -28.91 -1.90 -10.44
C LEU A 121 -28.21 -1.75 -11.80
N HIS A 122 -28.64 -2.51 -12.81
CA HIS A 122 -28.11 -2.44 -14.17
C HIS A 122 -28.27 -1.03 -14.76
N ASP A 123 -29.45 -0.43 -14.64
CA ASP A 123 -29.71 0.93 -15.11
C ASP A 123 -28.84 1.96 -14.40
N ARG A 124 -28.62 1.84 -13.09
CA ARG A 124 -27.73 2.74 -12.34
C ARG A 124 -26.27 2.58 -12.76
N LEU A 125 -25.80 1.35 -12.96
CA LEU A 125 -24.47 1.08 -13.50
C LEU A 125 -24.32 1.67 -14.91
N LYS A 126 -25.27 1.42 -15.80
CA LYS A 126 -25.27 1.96 -17.17
C LYS A 126 -25.22 3.48 -17.17
N LYS A 127 -26.11 4.14 -16.40
CA LYS A 127 -26.14 5.61 -16.28
C LYS A 127 -24.80 6.16 -15.77
N LEU A 128 -24.21 5.53 -14.75
CA LEU A 128 -22.92 5.98 -14.23
C LEU A 128 -21.79 5.76 -15.24
N ALA A 129 -21.75 4.61 -15.91
CA ALA A 129 -20.75 4.28 -16.91
C ALA A 129 -20.75 5.28 -18.07
N THR A 130 -21.92 5.71 -18.56
CA THR A 130 -22.03 6.63 -19.69
C THR A 130 -22.16 8.10 -19.31
N SER A 131 -22.09 8.45 -18.01
CA SER A 131 -22.28 9.83 -17.56
C SER A 131 -21.12 10.73 -17.98
N GLU A 132 -21.45 11.90 -18.54
CA GLU A 132 -20.52 12.99 -18.88
C GLU A 132 -19.90 13.66 -17.63
N THR A 133 -20.59 13.62 -16.50
CA THR A 133 -20.18 14.29 -15.25
C THR A 133 -19.48 13.37 -14.25
N GLY A 134 -19.35 12.08 -14.57
CA GLY A 134 -18.63 11.12 -13.74
C GLY A 134 -17.11 11.25 -13.85
N GLU A 135 -16.38 10.71 -12.87
CA GLU A 135 -14.92 10.65 -12.91
C GLU A 135 -14.41 9.86 -14.13
N GLY A 136 -13.38 10.39 -14.81
CA GLY A 136 -12.80 9.81 -16.03
C GLY A 136 -13.64 10.03 -17.29
N THR A 137 -13.17 9.51 -18.43
CA THR A 137 -13.85 9.68 -19.73
C THR A 137 -15.12 8.82 -19.80
N PRO A 138 -16.26 9.35 -20.30
CA PRO A 138 -17.48 8.57 -20.48
C PRO A 138 -17.28 7.31 -21.31
N VAL A 139 -17.86 6.20 -20.85
CA VAL A 139 -17.77 4.92 -21.57
C VAL A 139 -18.57 5.01 -22.87
N LYS A 140 -17.94 4.62 -23.98
CA LYS A 140 -18.63 4.47 -25.27
C LYS A 140 -19.38 3.14 -25.30
N LEU A 141 -20.70 3.17 -25.14
CA LEU A 141 -21.56 1.98 -25.20
C LEU A 141 -22.15 1.81 -26.60
N ILE A 142 -21.82 0.70 -27.27
CA ILE A 142 -22.29 0.36 -28.61
C ILE A 142 -23.23 -0.86 -28.50
N LEU A 143 -24.50 -0.66 -28.84
CA LEU A 143 -25.56 -1.67 -28.75
C LEU A 143 -25.76 -2.40 -30.09
N ALA A 144 -26.50 -3.51 -30.04
CA ALA A 144 -26.74 -4.39 -31.19
C ALA A 144 -25.45 -4.91 -31.86
N THR A 145 -24.36 -4.99 -31.10
CA THR A 145 -23.03 -5.39 -31.58
C THR A 145 -22.65 -6.73 -30.96
N LYS A 146 -22.88 -7.82 -31.71
CA LYS A 146 -22.49 -9.17 -31.28
C LYS A 146 -21.02 -9.43 -31.62
N VAL A 147 -20.20 -9.69 -30.61
CA VAL A 147 -18.83 -10.19 -30.78
C VAL A 147 -18.84 -11.62 -31.30
N GLU A 148 -18.00 -11.91 -32.28
CA GLU A 148 -17.87 -13.22 -32.92
C GLU A 148 -16.54 -13.90 -32.58
N SER A 149 -15.44 -13.16 -32.68
CA SER A 149 -14.08 -13.65 -32.38
C SER A 149 -13.20 -12.57 -31.75
N ILE A 150 -12.18 -13.02 -31.01
CA ILE A 150 -11.20 -12.19 -30.33
C ILE A 150 -9.79 -12.71 -30.63
N ASP A 151 -8.91 -11.81 -31.05
CA ASP A 151 -7.47 -12.01 -31.07
C ASP A 151 -6.87 -11.45 -29.77
N ALA A 152 -6.52 -12.36 -28.86
CA ALA A 152 -5.98 -12.04 -27.54
C ALA A 152 -4.54 -11.46 -27.61
N ALA A 153 -3.75 -11.81 -28.63
CA ALA A 153 -2.37 -11.34 -28.75
C ALA A 153 -2.32 -9.88 -29.19
N ASN A 154 -3.16 -9.53 -30.16
CA ASN A 154 -3.23 -8.18 -30.72
C ASN A 154 -4.29 -7.29 -30.07
N ALA A 155 -5.12 -7.79 -29.14
CA ALA A 155 -6.24 -7.05 -28.56
C ALA A 155 -7.24 -6.52 -29.62
N THR A 156 -7.62 -7.39 -30.56
CA THR A 156 -8.62 -7.09 -31.60
C THR A 156 -9.90 -7.90 -31.41
N VAL A 157 -11.06 -7.23 -31.51
CA VAL A 157 -12.39 -7.85 -31.49
C VAL A 157 -13.01 -7.77 -32.88
N THR A 158 -13.54 -8.89 -33.38
CA THR A 158 -14.33 -8.92 -34.62
C THR A 158 -15.79 -9.21 -34.29
N THR A 159 -16.68 -8.38 -34.81
CA THR A 159 -18.13 -8.52 -34.62
C THR A 159 -18.75 -9.35 -35.73
N LYS A 160 -19.98 -9.83 -35.50
CA LYS A 160 -20.75 -10.61 -36.49
C LYS A 160 -21.03 -9.83 -37.79
N SER A 161 -21.01 -8.49 -37.77
CA SER A 161 -21.15 -7.68 -38.99
C SER A 161 -19.84 -7.55 -39.78
N GLY A 162 -18.72 -8.07 -39.25
CA GLY A 162 -17.38 -7.94 -39.82
C GLY A 162 -16.64 -6.67 -39.37
N GLU A 163 -17.23 -5.82 -38.54
CA GLU A 163 -16.55 -4.65 -37.97
C GLU A 163 -15.48 -5.10 -36.96
N THR A 164 -14.35 -4.39 -36.94
CA THR A 164 -13.24 -4.67 -36.04
C THR A 164 -13.02 -3.52 -35.06
N PHE A 165 -12.73 -3.87 -33.80
CA PHE A 165 -12.41 -2.93 -32.73
C PHE A 165 -11.04 -3.27 -32.17
N GLN A 166 -10.13 -2.29 -32.22
CA GLN A 166 -8.76 -2.42 -31.73
C GLN A 166 -8.62 -1.74 -30.35
N GLY A 167 -8.04 -2.45 -29.40
CA GLY A 167 -7.69 -1.92 -28.07
C GLY A 167 -6.22 -2.18 -27.71
N ASP A 168 -5.86 -1.77 -26.50
CA ASP A 168 -4.65 -2.20 -25.79
C ASP A 168 -4.93 -3.44 -24.91
N LEU A 169 -6.19 -3.64 -24.53
CA LEU A 169 -6.74 -4.72 -23.68
C LEU A 169 -8.19 -5.04 -24.09
N ILE A 170 -8.55 -6.32 -24.03
CA ILE A 170 -9.93 -6.80 -24.15
C ILE A 170 -10.40 -7.41 -22.82
N VAL A 171 -11.61 -7.07 -22.40
CA VAL A 171 -12.30 -7.71 -21.28
C VAL A 171 -13.51 -8.50 -21.81
N GLY A 172 -13.44 -9.84 -21.68
CA GLY A 172 -14.54 -10.75 -21.99
C GLY A 172 -15.55 -10.82 -20.83
N ALA A 173 -16.69 -10.14 -20.98
CA ALA A 173 -17.78 -10.08 -20.00
C ALA A 173 -19.12 -10.57 -20.61
N ASP A 174 -19.05 -11.47 -21.59
CA ASP A 174 -20.15 -11.89 -22.47
C ASP A 174 -20.94 -13.11 -21.94
N GLY A 175 -20.77 -13.41 -20.65
CA GLY A 175 -21.60 -14.34 -19.88
C GLY A 175 -21.35 -15.82 -20.15
N VAL A 176 -22.26 -16.67 -19.68
CA VAL A 176 -22.10 -18.14 -19.71
C VAL A 176 -21.90 -18.72 -21.12
N HIS A 177 -22.43 -18.06 -22.15
CA HIS A 177 -22.27 -18.44 -23.56
C HIS A 177 -21.12 -17.71 -24.27
N SER A 178 -20.08 -17.35 -23.50
CA SER A 178 -18.94 -16.54 -23.94
C SER A 178 -18.31 -17.00 -25.25
N SER A 179 -18.16 -16.05 -26.16
CA SER A 179 -17.30 -16.10 -27.32
C SER A 179 -15.84 -15.85 -26.97
N ALA A 180 -15.59 -14.92 -26.04
CA ALA A 180 -14.25 -14.57 -25.57
C ALA A 180 -13.50 -15.74 -24.95
N ARG A 181 -14.22 -16.63 -24.25
CA ARG A 181 -13.65 -17.83 -23.62
C ARG A 181 -12.93 -18.76 -24.60
N ARG A 182 -13.34 -18.78 -25.87
CA ARG A 182 -12.68 -19.60 -26.90
C ARG A 182 -11.27 -19.12 -27.23
N SER A 183 -10.91 -17.90 -26.87
CA SER A 183 -9.59 -17.31 -27.11
C SER A 183 -8.62 -17.54 -25.93
N ILE A 184 -9.03 -18.24 -24.88
CA ILE A 184 -8.14 -18.71 -23.81
C ILE A 184 -7.63 -20.12 -24.17
N PRO A 185 -6.32 -20.41 -24.04
CA PRO A 185 -5.79 -21.76 -24.27
C PRO A 185 -6.48 -22.81 -23.40
N GLY A 186 -7.03 -23.85 -24.03
CA GLY A 186 -7.81 -24.89 -23.37
C GLY A 186 -9.28 -24.50 -23.10
N GLY A 187 -9.71 -23.31 -23.52
CA GLY A 187 -11.08 -22.82 -23.42
C GLY A 187 -11.95 -23.09 -24.66
N GLU A 188 -11.38 -23.55 -25.77
CA GLU A 188 -12.04 -23.72 -27.07
C GLU A 188 -13.24 -24.66 -27.00
N ASN A 189 -13.11 -25.72 -26.19
CA ASN A 189 -14.11 -26.77 -26.01
C ASN A 189 -14.83 -26.70 -24.65
N VAL A 190 -14.54 -25.69 -23.83
CA VAL A 190 -15.18 -25.53 -22.52
C VAL A 190 -16.57 -24.91 -22.71
N LYS A 191 -17.58 -25.77 -22.61
CA LYS A 191 -19.00 -25.41 -22.67
C LYS A 191 -19.63 -25.52 -21.29
N ALA A 192 -20.57 -24.64 -21.01
CA ALA A 192 -21.43 -24.79 -19.86
C ALA A 192 -22.35 -26.01 -20.06
N PHE A 193 -22.60 -26.76 -19.00
CA PHE A 193 -23.44 -27.94 -18.98
C PHE A 193 -24.56 -27.76 -17.95
N ASP A 194 -25.65 -28.51 -18.12
CA ASP A 194 -26.75 -28.52 -17.17
C ASP A 194 -26.28 -29.11 -15.83
N SER A 195 -26.50 -28.38 -14.72
CA SER A 195 -26.22 -28.86 -13.37
C SER A 195 -27.20 -29.93 -12.87
N GLY A 196 -28.22 -30.26 -13.67
CA GLY A 196 -29.31 -31.17 -13.32
C GLY A 196 -30.50 -30.47 -12.66
N LYS A 197 -30.48 -29.14 -12.62
CA LYS A 197 -31.48 -28.30 -11.96
C LYS A 197 -31.92 -27.16 -12.87
N SER A 198 -33.20 -26.81 -12.79
CA SER A 198 -33.78 -25.62 -13.41
C SER A 198 -34.40 -24.74 -12.33
N ALA A 199 -34.69 -23.48 -12.66
CA ALA A 199 -35.36 -22.57 -11.74
C ALA A 199 -36.43 -21.73 -12.43
N PHE A 200 -37.65 -21.76 -11.88
CA PHE A 200 -38.64 -20.73 -12.17
C PHE A 200 -38.29 -19.42 -11.46
N ARG A 201 -38.40 -18.30 -12.17
CA ARG A 201 -38.16 -16.96 -11.64
C ARG A 201 -39.30 -16.03 -12.01
N PHE A 202 -39.75 -15.27 -11.03
CA PHE A 202 -40.80 -14.26 -11.18
C PHE A 202 -40.77 -13.29 -9.98
N ILE A 203 -41.50 -12.19 -10.10
CA ILE A 203 -41.71 -11.20 -9.05
C ILE A 203 -43.21 -11.00 -8.87
N ILE A 204 -43.68 -10.80 -7.63
CA ILE A 204 -45.07 -10.41 -7.34
C ILE A 204 -45.11 -9.15 -6.48
N PRO A 205 -46.18 -8.34 -6.58
CA PRO A 205 -46.46 -7.30 -5.60
C PRO A 205 -46.63 -7.88 -4.18
N ALA A 206 -45.90 -7.33 -3.22
CA ALA A 206 -45.87 -7.84 -1.85
C ALA A 206 -47.24 -7.72 -1.14
N ASN A 207 -48.05 -6.71 -1.50
CA ASN A 207 -49.39 -6.54 -0.93
C ASN A 207 -50.31 -7.74 -1.22
N ARG A 208 -50.22 -8.36 -2.40
CA ARG A 208 -51.00 -9.57 -2.73
C ARG A 208 -50.75 -10.71 -1.75
N ALA A 209 -49.51 -10.85 -1.29
CA ALA A 209 -49.14 -11.85 -0.29
C ALA A 209 -49.55 -11.44 1.14
N ARG A 210 -49.57 -10.14 1.46
CA ARG A 210 -50.00 -9.63 2.77
C ARG A 210 -51.51 -9.71 2.98
N GLU A 211 -52.28 -9.51 1.91
CA GLU A 211 -53.76 -9.50 1.93
C GLU A 211 -54.36 -10.92 1.92
N ASN A 212 -53.58 -11.94 1.57
CA ASN A 212 -54.05 -13.32 1.51
C ASN A 212 -53.82 -14.06 2.86
N PRO A 213 -54.88 -14.59 3.50
CA PRO A 213 -54.79 -15.25 4.81
C PRO A 213 -53.83 -16.45 4.87
N LEU A 214 -53.58 -17.13 3.75
CA LEU A 214 -52.70 -18.30 3.66
C LEU A 214 -51.22 -17.92 3.56
N THR A 215 -50.91 -16.68 3.17
CA THR A 215 -49.54 -16.25 2.85
C THR A 215 -49.03 -15.14 3.76
N GLN A 216 -49.92 -14.40 4.40
CA GLN A 216 -49.59 -13.25 5.26
C GLN A 216 -48.52 -13.55 6.31
N ALA A 217 -48.49 -14.78 6.84
CA ALA A 217 -47.54 -15.21 7.86
C ALA A 217 -46.08 -15.21 7.37
N TYR A 218 -45.85 -15.33 6.06
CA TYR A 218 -44.51 -15.41 5.46
C TYR A 218 -43.94 -14.05 5.04
N VAL A 219 -44.71 -12.96 5.17
CA VAL A 219 -44.39 -11.63 4.64
C VAL A 219 -44.61 -10.51 5.66
N GLN A 220 -44.52 -10.83 6.95
CA GLN A 220 -44.82 -9.90 8.05
C GLN A 220 -43.66 -8.95 8.37
N ALA A 221 -42.40 -9.39 8.23
CA ALA A 221 -41.26 -8.55 8.55
C ALA A 221 -40.50 -8.12 7.28
N PRO A 222 -39.91 -6.91 7.29
CA PRO A 222 -39.11 -6.42 6.18
C PRO A 222 -37.77 -7.17 6.09
N GLY A 223 -37.18 -7.20 4.90
CA GLY A 223 -35.81 -7.70 4.70
C GLY A 223 -35.60 -9.19 5.00
N GLU A 224 -36.66 -10.00 5.04
CA GLU A 224 -36.60 -11.44 5.28
C GLU A 224 -36.21 -12.20 3.99
N LEU A 225 -35.13 -12.99 4.06
CA LEU A 225 -34.81 -14.00 3.05
C LEU A 225 -35.38 -15.34 3.50
N THR A 226 -36.42 -15.82 2.83
CA THR A 226 -37.15 -17.03 3.21
C THR A 226 -36.85 -18.16 2.23
N MET A 227 -36.59 -19.36 2.77
CA MET A 227 -36.39 -20.55 1.95
C MET A 227 -37.24 -21.72 2.45
N TRP A 228 -37.97 -22.36 1.53
CA TRP A 228 -38.61 -23.65 1.75
C TRP A 228 -37.78 -24.75 1.11
N ILE A 229 -37.45 -25.78 1.88
CA ILE A 229 -36.60 -26.89 1.42
C ILE A 229 -37.40 -28.20 1.41
N SER A 230 -37.36 -28.87 0.26
CA SER A 230 -37.66 -30.29 0.08
C SER A 230 -36.37 -31.04 -0.25
N HIS A 231 -36.48 -32.35 -0.40
CA HIS A 231 -35.37 -33.26 -0.71
C HIS A 231 -34.56 -32.86 -1.96
N ASP A 232 -35.25 -32.44 -3.03
CA ASP A 232 -34.69 -32.13 -4.35
C ASP A 232 -35.14 -30.78 -4.93
N ARG A 233 -35.98 -30.04 -4.19
CA ARG A 233 -36.63 -28.79 -4.61
C ARG A 233 -36.51 -27.71 -3.54
N ARG A 234 -36.40 -26.45 -3.96
CA ARG A 234 -36.31 -25.31 -3.06
C ARG A 234 -37.07 -24.12 -3.60
N VAL A 235 -37.76 -23.38 -2.72
CA VAL A 235 -38.35 -22.07 -3.05
C VAL A 235 -37.63 -21.03 -2.23
N VAL A 236 -37.03 -20.04 -2.91
CA VAL A 236 -36.37 -18.90 -2.27
C VAL A 236 -37.19 -17.65 -2.55
N MET A 237 -37.56 -16.93 -1.51
CA MET A 237 -38.33 -15.69 -1.56
C MET A 237 -37.62 -14.58 -0.79
N TYR A 238 -37.57 -13.37 -1.34
CA TYR A 238 -37.08 -12.20 -0.62
C TYR A 238 -37.61 -10.88 -1.18
N PRO A 239 -37.72 -9.82 -0.36
CA PRO A 239 -38.24 -8.54 -0.79
C PRO A 239 -37.21 -7.73 -1.60
N THR A 240 -37.72 -6.99 -2.58
CA THR A 240 -36.99 -5.97 -3.36
C THR A 240 -37.87 -4.72 -3.50
N ASN A 241 -37.33 -3.62 -4.03
CA ASN A 241 -38.04 -2.36 -4.26
C ASN A 241 -38.78 -1.87 -3.00
N ASP A 242 -38.03 -1.48 -1.96
CA ASP A 242 -38.59 -0.92 -0.71
C ASP A 242 -39.60 -1.82 0.02
N ASN A 243 -39.46 -3.15 -0.13
CA ASN A 243 -40.37 -4.20 0.34
C ASN A 243 -41.75 -4.18 -0.33
N GLU A 244 -41.87 -3.56 -1.50
CA GLU A 244 -43.10 -3.54 -2.30
C GLU A 244 -43.21 -4.74 -3.24
N GLU A 245 -42.10 -5.40 -3.55
CA GLU A 245 -42.03 -6.55 -4.46
C GLU A 245 -41.38 -7.76 -3.78
N LEU A 246 -41.83 -8.97 -4.12
CA LEU A 246 -41.25 -10.23 -3.66
C LEU A 246 -40.69 -11.00 -4.85
N ASN A 247 -39.39 -11.25 -4.83
CA ASN A 247 -38.72 -12.07 -5.83
C ASN A 247 -38.78 -13.54 -5.44
N PHE A 248 -39.03 -14.41 -6.42
CA PHE A 248 -39.05 -15.86 -6.28
C PHE A 248 -38.00 -16.54 -7.16
N VAL A 249 -37.32 -17.53 -6.58
CA VAL A 249 -36.48 -18.49 -7.30
C VAL A 249 -36.89 -19.90 -6.84
N CYS A 250 -37.55 -20.64 -7.72
CA CYS A 250 -38.09 -21.96 -7.41
C CYS A 250 -37.28 -23.01 -8.16
N ILE A 251 -36.38 -23.69 -7.47
CA ILE A 251 -35.39 -24.62 -8.00
C ILE A 251 -35.96 -26.05 -7.95
N HIS A 252 -35.80 -26.79 -9.05
CA HIS A 252 -36.30 -28.16 -9.22
C HIS A 252 -35.42 -28.98 -10.19
N PRO A 253 -35.57 -30.31 -10.25
CA PRO A 253 -34.86 -31.15 -11.23
C PRO A 253 -35.14 -30.71 -12.67
N SER A 254 -34.08 -30.56 -13.48
CA SER A 254 -34.22 -30.02 -14.85
C SER A 254 -35.05 -30.93 -15.77
N GLY A 255 -35.07 -32.24 -15.52
CA GLY A 255 -35.85 -33.20 -16.30
C GLY A 255 -37.38 -33.04 -16.21
N GLU A 256 -37.89 -32.22 -15.29
CA GLU A 256 -39.34 -31.99 -15.14
C GLU A 256 -39.86 -30.81 -15.96
N THR A 257 -38.97 -30.01 -16.56
CA THR A 257 -39.36 -28.85 -17.37
C THR A 257 -38.39 -28.61 -18.53
N ASN A 258 -38.91 -28.27 -19.71
CA ASN A 258 -38.05 -27.89 -20.84
C ASN A 258 -37.70 -26.39 -20.79
N ALA A 259 -36.45 -26.04 -20.45
CA ALA A 259 -35.96 -24.67 -20.55
C ALA A 259 -35.24 -24.36 -21.89
N SER A 260 -35.39 -25.21 -22.91
CA SER A 260 -34.75 -25.02 -24.22
C SER A 260 -35.23 -23.73 -24.89
N GLY A 261 -34.27 -22.90 -25.31
CA GLY A 261 -34.43 -21.47 -25.60
C GLY A 261 -35.01 -21.11 -26.97
N ASP A 262 -36.22 -21.55 -27.27
CA ASP A 262 -37.06 -20.90 -28.29
C ASP A 262 -38.15 -20.07 -27.62
N TRP A 263 -38.36 -18.88 -28.17
CA TRP A 263 -39.18 -17.75 -27.68
C TRP A 263 -40.69 -18.02 -27.57
N ASN A 264 -41.11 -19.28 -27.35
CA ASN A 264 -42.52 -19.64 -27.25
C ASN A 264 -42.80 -20.97 -26.53
N ASN A 265 -42.10 -21.27 -25.43
CA ASN A 265 -42.37 -22.49 -24.66
C ASN A 265 -43.34 -22.23 -23.51
N ASP A 266 -44.45 -22.97 -23.51
CA ASP A 266 -45.51 -23.11 -22.50
C ASP A 266 -44.97 -23.12 -21.06
N THR A 267 -44.59 -21.94 -20.56
CA THR A 267 -44.22 -21.73 -19.15
C THR A 267 -45.51 -21.51 -18.40
N SER A 268 -46.35 -22.55 -18.34
CA SER A 268 -47.63 -22.42 -17.68
C SER A 268 -47.41 -22.35 -16.17
N LEU A 269 -48.08 -21.38 -15.54
CA LEU A 269 -48.25 -21.34 -14.09
C LEU A 269 -48.65 -22.72 -13.53
N GLU A 270 -49.44 -23.47 -14.30
CA GLU A 270 -49.84 -24.84 -14.02
C GLU A 270 -48.65 -25.81 -13.90
N SER A 271 -47.67 -25.73 -14.80
CA SER A 271 -46.48 -26.57 -14.76
C SER A 271 -45.63 -26.29 -13.51
N MET A 272 -45.49 -25.02 -13.12
CA MET A 272 -44.84 -24.67 -11.86
C MET A 272 -45.63 -25.20 -10.66
N LEU A 273 -46.95 -25.02 -10.62
CA LEU A 273 -47.79 -25.53 -9.52
C LEU A 273 -47.75 -27.06 -9.42
N LYS A 274 -47.65 -27.77 -10.55
CA LYS A 274 -47.46 -29.22 -10.58
C LYS A 274 -46.10 -29.64 -10.03
N VAL A 275 -45.02 -28.97 -10.44
CA VAL A 275 -43.67 -29.19 -9.90
C VAL A 275 -43.63 -28.96 -8.38
N PHE A 276 -44.41 -28.04 -7.85
CA PHE A 276 -44.43 -27.76 -6.41
C PHE A 276 -45.69 -28.29 -5.71
N GLU A 277 -46.36 -29.33 -6.24
CA GLU A 277 -47.65 -29.82 -5.72
C GLU A 277 -47.56 -30.34 -4.28
N SER A 278 -46.40 -30.88 -3.90
CA SER A 278 -46.14 -31.42 -2.57
C SER A 278 -45.93 -30.34 -1.51
N PHE A 279 -45.78 -29.07 -1.91
CA PHE A 279 -45.57 -27.97 -0.97
C PHE A 279 -46.87 -27.59 -0.26
N GLY A 280 -46.74 -27.04 0.95
CA GLY A 280 -47.88 -26.62 1.76
C GLY A 280 -48.74 -25.56 1.05
N ASP A 281 -50.02 -25.49 1.42
CA ASP A 281 -51.01 -24.64 0.73
C ASP A 281 -50.64 -23.16 0.70
N GLY A 282 -50.01 -22.64 1.75
CA GLY A 282 -49.51 -21.27 1.76
C GLY A 282 -48.40 -21.01 0.73
N VAL A 283 -47.49 -21.96 0.52
CA VAL A 283 -46.43 -21.81 -0.50
C VAL A 283 -47.04 -21.90 -1.90
N LYS A 284 -47.92 -22.87 -2.15
CA LYS A 284 -48.64 -22.97 -3.43
C LYS A 284 -49.47 -21.72 -3.72
N ALA A 285 -50.08 -21.11 -2.70
CA ALA A 285 -50.80 -19.85 -2.83
C ALA A 285 -49.87 -18.70 -3.25
N LEU A 286 -48.65 -18.60 -2.70
CA LEU A 286 -47.63 -17.63 -3.16
C LEU A 286 -47.24 -17.88 -4.62
N LEU A 287 -46.93 -19.13 -4.98
CA LEU A 287 -46.54 -19.50 -6.35
C LEU A 287 -47.66 -19.21 -7.35
N GLY A 288 -48.91 -19.44 -6.96
CA GLY A 288 -50.10 -19.14 -7.76
C GLY A 288 -50.31 -17.64 -8.04
N MET A 289 -49.60 -16.75 -7.37
CA MET A 289 -49.66 -15.30 -7.63
C MET A 289 -48.76 -14.86 -8.80
N ALA A 290 -47.87 -15.74 -9.29
CA ALA A 290 -46.98 -15.41 -10.40
C ALA A 290 -47.75 -14.96 -11.63
N ASP A 291 -47.26 -13.90 -12.29
CA ASP A 291 -47.81 -13.43 -13.56
C ASP A 291 -47.29 -14.32 -14.70
N PRO A 292 -48.16 -15.03 -15.44
CA PRO A 292 -47.75 -15.86 -16.57
C PRO A 292 -46.96 -15.09 -17.64
N ALA A 293 -47.18 -13.78 -17.80
CA ALA A 293 -46.47 -12.98 -18.79
C ALA A 293 -44.97 -12.80 -18.46
N THR A 294 -44.61 -12.81 -17.16
CA THR A 294 -43.25 -12.55 -16.67
C THR A 294 -42.56 -13.78 -16.09
N LEU A 295 -43.31 -14.85 -15.81
CA LEU A 295 -42.78 -16.14 -15.35
C LEU A 295 -41.83 -16.75 -16.39
N ARG A 296 -40.61 -17.10 -15.98
CA ARG A 296 -39.62 -17.77 -16.84
C ARG A 296 -38.97 -18.94 -16.12
N VAL A 297 -38.61 -19.97 -16.87
CA VAL A 297 -37.78 -21.09 -16.40
C VAL A 297 -36.40 -21.03 -17.03
N TRP A 298 -35.36 -21.24 -16.23
CA TRP A 298 -33.97 -21.21 -16.67
C TRP A 298 -33.25 -22.48 -16.25
N ASN A 299 -32.45 -23.06 -17.14
CA ASN A 299 -31.52 -24.11 -16.74
C ASN A 299 -30.38 -23.51 -15.92
N LEU A 300 -30.05 -24.15 -14.80
CA LEU A 300 -28.92 -23.76 -13.98
C LEU A 300 -27.67 -24.39 -14.59
N LEU A 301 -26.87 -23.56 -15.23
CA LEU A 301 -25.68 -23.99 -15.94
C LEU A 301 -24.45 -23.94 -15.03
N ASP A 302 -23.59 -24.93 -15.18
CA ASP A 302 -22.28 -25.00 -14.55
C ASP A 302 -21.20 -25.18 -15.61
N MET A 303 -19.93 -24.97 -15.27
CA MET A 303 -18.81 -25.06 -16.20
C MET A 303 -17.58 -25.63 -15.52
N LYS A 304 -16.82 -26.45 -16.26
CA LYS A 304 -15.50 -26.91 -15.81
C LYS A 304 -14.57 -25.71 -15.63
N LYS A 305 -13.64 -25.83 -14.68
CA LYS A 305 -12.62 -24.80 -14.44
C LYS A 305 -11.83 -24.54 -15.72
N LEU A 306 -11.63 -23.26 -16.05
CA LEU A 306 -10.68 -22.86 -17.08
C LEU A 306 -9.25 -22.99 -16.57
N PRO A 307 -8.24 -23.20 -17.42
CA PRO A 307 -6.84 -23.20 -16.97
C PRO A 307 -6.37 -21.82 -16.48
N SER A 308 -6.92 -20.75 -17.05
CA SER A 308 -6.59 -19.35 -16.78
C SER A 308 -7.79 -18.46 -17.11
N PHE A 309 -7.88 -17.29 -16.49
CA PHE A 309 -8.82 -16.24 -16.89
C PHE A 309 -8.21 -15.25 -17.88
N VAL A 310 -6.92 -15.36 -18.16
CA VAL A 310 -6.18 -14.41 -18.99
C VAL A 310 -5.37 -15.12 -20.07
N GLU A 311 -5.20 -14.43 -21.21
CA GLU A 311 -4.29 -14.82 -22.29
C GLU A 311 -3.81 -13.54 -22.99
N GLY A 312 -2.50 -13.31 -23.08
CA GLY A 312 -1.95 -12.12 -23.74
C GLY A 312 -2.56 -10.81 -23.22
N ARG A 313 -3.43 -10.19 -24.02
CA ARG A 313 -4.16 -8.94 -23.72
C ARG A 313 -5.67 -9.15 -23.59
N LEU A 314 -6.10 -10.36 -23.23
CA LEU A 314 -7.49 -10.71 -22.94
C LEU A 314 -7.62 -11.11 -21.46
N ALA A 315 -8.63 -10.57 -20.78
CA ALA A 315 -9.08 -11.03 -19.47
C ALA A 315 -10.56 -11.39 -19.50
N LEU A 316 -10.93 -12.54 -18.94
CA LEU A 316 -12.33 -12.94 -18.73
C LEU A 316 -12.79 -12.55 -17.32
N ILE A 317 -14.03 -12.10 -17.21
CA ILE A 317 -14.68 -11.76 -15.94
C ILE A 317 -16.08 -12.39 -15.84
N GLY A 318 -16.59 -12.55 -14.62
CA GLY A 318 -17.94 -13.02 -14.36
C GLY A 318 -18.25 -14.37 -14.99
N ASP A 319 -19.48 -14.57 -15.46
CA ASP A 319 -19.93 -15.86 -16.01
C ASP A 319 -19.17 -16.31 -17.27
N ALA A 320 -18.41 -15.43 -17.93
CA ALA A 320 -17.51 -15.85 -19.02
C ALA A 320 -16.35 -16.70 -18.49
N ALA A 321 -15.85 -16.38 -17.29
CA ALA A 321 -14.74 -17.05 -16.60
C ALA A 321 -15.22 -18.15 -15.64
N HIS A 322 -16.23 -17.85 -14.81
CA HIS A 322 -16.67 -18.68 -13.70
C HIS A 322 -18.19 -18.55 -13.46
N PRO A 323 -19.04 -19.23 -14.25
CA PRO A 323 -20.48 -19.16 -14.08
C PRO A 323 -20.92 -19.81 -12.76
N PHE A 324 -21.89 -19.18 -12.09
CA PHE A 324 -22.40 -19.62 -10.79
C PHE A 324 -23.81 -20.18 -10.89
N THR A 325 -24.06 -21.28 -10.17
CA THR A 325 -25.41 -21.67 -9.77
C THR A 325 -25.96 -20.65 -8.75
N PRO A 326 -27.28 -20.40 -8.71
CA PRO A 326 -27.87 -19.31 -7.92
C PRO A 326 -27.87 -19.56 -6.41
N HIS A 327 -27.38 -20.70 -5.93
CA HIS A 327 -27.53 -21.14 -4.54
C HIS A 327 -26.86 -20.24 -3.50
N GLN A 328 -25.87 -19.43 -3.92
CA GLN A 328 -25.16 -18.50 -3.03
C GLN A 328 -25.36 -17.02 -3.36
N GLY A 329 -26.10 -16.70 -4.42
CA GLY A 329 -26.32 -15.31 -4.85
C GLY A 329 -25.05 -14.52 -5.21
N GLN A 330 -23.91 -15.18 -5.44
CA GLN A 330 -22.60 -14.53 -5.59
C GLN A 330 -22.13 -14.29 -7.03
N GLY A 331 -22.83 -14.78 -8.06
CA GLY A 331 -22.38 -14.60 -9.44
C GLY A 331 -22.14 -13.14 -9.82
N ALA A 332 -23.09 -12.26 -9.48
CA ALA A 332 -22.92 -10.81 -9.70
C ALA A 332 -21.83 -10.20 -8.80
N GLY A 333 -21.74 -10.65 -7.54
CA GLY A 333 -20.74 -10.16 -6.59
C GLY A 333 -19.31 -10.47 -7.02
N MET A 334 -19.06 -11.70 -7.48
CA MET A 334 -17.76 -12.11 -8.04
C MET A 334 -17.41 -11.32 -9.30
N ALA A 335 -18.37 -11.09 -10.20
CA ALA A 335 -18.15 -10.30 -11.41
C ALA A 335 -17.81 -8.82 -11.10
N ILE A 336 -18.36 -8.26 -10.02
CA ILE A 336 -18.00 -6.93 -9.52
C ILE A 336 -16.58 -6.92 -8.95
N GLU A 337 -16.22 -7.93 -8.15
CA GLU A 337 -14.84 -8.11 -7.66
C GLU A 337 -13.82 -8.19 -8.80
N ASP A 338 -14.13 -8.92 -9.88
CA ASP A 338 -13.24 -9.04 -11.04
C ASP A 338 -12.99 -7.66 -11.69
N GLY A 339 -14.05 -6.87 -11.88
CA GLY A 339 -13.96 -5.53 -12.45
C GLY A 339 -13.17 -4.56 -11.56
N ALA A 340 -13.28 -4.68 -10.24
CA ALA A 340 -12.48 -3.91 -9.29
C ALA A 340 -10.99 -4.29 -9.36
N SER A 341 -10.70 -5.61 -9.35
CA SER A 341 -9.33 -6.13 -9.42
C SER A 341 -8.63 -5.69 -10.70
N LEU A 342 -9.28 -5.80 -11.86
CA LEU A 342 -8.72 -5.33 -13.14
C LEU A 342 -8.33 -3.84 -13.10
N ALA A 343 -9.20 -2.99 -12.54
CA ALA A 343 -8.90 -1.56 -12.45
C ALA A 343 -7.75 -1.26 -11.47
N VAL A 344 -7.62 -2.03 -10.39
CA VAL A 344 -6.46 -1.92 -9.48
C VAL A 344 -5.18 -2.33 -10.20
N MET A 345 -5.18 -3.43 -10.94
CA MET A 345 -3.99 -3.91 -11.65
C MET A 345 -3.54 -2.99 -12.80
N LEU A 346 -4.41 -2.08 -13.23
CA LEU A 346 -4.20 -1.18 -14.36
C LEU A 346 -4.42 0.27 -13.92
N PRO A 347 -3.55 0.85 -13.07
CA PRO A 347 -3.61 2.28 -12.77
C PRO A 347 -3.22 3.12 -14.01
N LEU A 348 -3.61 4.40 -14.02
CA LEU A 348 -3.13 5.35 -15.02
C LEU A 348 -1.60 5.37 -15.06
N GLY A 349 -1.03 5.32 -16.26
CA GLY A 349 0.42 5.25 -16.46
C GLY A 349 0.97 3.83 -16.65
N THR A 350 0.13 2.80 -16.53
CA THR A 350 0.50 1.42 -16.90
C THR A 350 1.00 1.37 -18.34
N ARG A 351 2.19 0.80 -18.54
CA ARG A 351 2.78 0.66 -19.87
C ARG A 351 2.12 -0.49 -20.63
N ARG A 352 1.95 -0.33 -21.94
CA ARG A 352 1.26 -1.32 -22.79
C ARG A 352 1.92 -2.69 -22.81
N ASP A 353 3.24 -2.74 -22.65
CA ASP A 353 4.00 -3.99 -22.57
C ASP A 353 3.89 -4.67 -21.19
N GLU A 354 3.46 -3.96 -20.15
CA GLU A 354 3.22 -4.53 -18.82
C GLU A 354 1.85 -5.22 -18.71
N ILE A 355 0.93 -4.97 -19.64
CA ILE A 355 -0.45 -5.49 -19.59
C ILE A 355 -0.51 -7.00 -19.33
N PRO A 356 0.23 -7.88 -20.06
CA PRO A 356 0.18 -9.32 -19.78
C PRO A 356 0.61 -9.68 -18.35
N GLU A 357 1.63 -9.00 -17.80
CA GLU A 357 2.11 -9.25 -16.44
C GLU A 357 1.11 -8.76 -15.39
N ARG A 358 0.48 -7.60 -15.61
CA ARG A 358 -0.60 -7.07 -14.75
C ARG A 358 -1.85 -7.97 -14.79
N LEU A 359 -2.19 -8.53 -15.96
CA LEU A 359 -3.24 -9.53 -16.08
C LEU A 359 -2.91 -10.83 -15.34
N GLY A 360 -1.62 -11.20 -15.27
CA GLY A 360 -1.13 -12.29 -14.42
C GLY A 360 -1.46 -12.07 -12.94
N LEU A 361 -1.27 -10.85 -12.42
CA LEU A 361 -1.64 -10.48 -11.05
C LEU A 361 -3.17 -10.53 -10.83
N TYR A 362 -3.96 -10.06 -11.79
CA TYR A 362 -5.42 -10.21 -11.76
C TYR A 362 -5.82 -11.69 -11.66
N ASN A 363 -5.23 -12.55 -12.49
CA ASN A 363 -5.49 -13.98 -12.44
C ASN A 363 -5.09 -14.58 -11.09
N GLN A 364 -3.95 -14.18 -10.52
CA GLN A 364 -3.52 -14.59 -9.19
C GLN A 364 -4.52 -14.17 -8.09
N ALA A 365 -5.05 -12.95 -8.14
CA ALA A 365 -6.01 -12.45 -7.16
C ALA A 365 -7.37 -13.16 -7.25
N ARG A 366 -7.83 -13.46 -8.47
CA ARG A 366 -9.22 -13.86 -8.73
C ARG A 366 -9.44 -15.35 -8.94
N TYR A 367 -8.48 -16.06 -9.51
CA TYR A 367 -8.68 -17.42 -10.01
C TYR A 367 -9.10 -18.40 -8.92
N ASP A 368 -8.30 -18.51 -7.85
CA ASP A 368 -8.61 -19.45 -6.76
C ASP A 368 -9.83 -19.01 -5.95
N ARG A 369 -9.97 -17.69 -5.74
CA ARG A 369 -11.11 -17.12 -5.02
C ARG A 369 -12.43 -17.44 -5.73
N ALA A 370 -12.56 -17.10 -7.01
CA ALA A 370 -13.79 -17.33 -7.76
C ALA A 370 -14.14 -18.83 -7.81
N HIS A 371 -13.16 -19.70 -8.05
CA HIS A 371 -13.38 -21.15 -8.08
C HIS A 371 -13.73 -21.75 -6.71
N MET A 372 -13.18 -21.21 -5.62
CA MET A 372 -13.53 -21.62 -4.26
C MET A 372 -14.99 -21.28 -3.97
N ILE A 373 -15.43 -20.05 -4.24
CA ILE A 373 -16.84 -19.66 -4.03
C ILE A 373 -17.76 -20.45 -4.96
N GLN A 374 -17.34 -20.71 -6.22
CA GLN A 374 -18.11 -21.54 -7.16
C GLN A 374 -18.28 -22.97 -6.64
N HIS A 375 -17.22 -23.56 -6.10
CA HIS A 375 -17.27 -24.89 -5.50
C HIS A 375 -18.21 -24.95 -4.30
N PHE A 376 -18.19 -23.95 -3.42
CA PHE A 376 -19.17 -23.88 -2.33
C PHE A 376 -20.62 -23.76 -2.83
N SER A 377 -20.84 -23.02 -3.92
CA SER A 377 -22.17 -22.97 -4.57
C SER A 377 -22.63 -24.34 -5.08
N ARG A 378 -21.71 -25.17 -5.59
CA ARG A 378 -22.00 -26.56 -6.00
C ARG A 378 -22.41 -27.42 -4.81
N ILE A 379 -21.66 -27.39 -3.70
CA ILE A 379 -21.96 -28.20 -2.51
C ILE A 379 -23.34 -27.82 -1.94
N VAL A 380 -23.65 -26.53 -1.85
CA VAL A 380 -24.96 -26.08 -1.34
C VAL A 380 -26.09 -26.42 -2.30
N GLY A 381 -25.80 -26.49 -3.61
CA GLY A 381 -26.74 -26.92 -4.65
C GLY A 381 -27.08 -28.41 -4.65
N GLN A 382 -26.27 -29.27 -4.02
CA GLN A 382 -26.54 -30.70 -3.94
C GLN A 382 -27.82 -31.01 -3.14
N ASP A 383 -28.53 -32.04 -3.59
CA ASP A 383 -29.67 -32.63 -2.86
C ASP A 383 -29.18 -33.22 -1.54
N GLU A 384 -30.04 -33.24 -0.52
CA GLU A 384 -29.65 -33.59 0.86
C GLU A 384 -29.02 -34.99 0.94
N LYS A 385 -29.57 -35.96 0.20
CA LYS A 385 -29.06 -37.34 0.09
C LYS A 385 -27.68 -37.46 -0.60
N ASP A 386 -27.33 -36.51 -1.46
CA ASP A 386 -26.16 -36.59 -2.34
C ASP A 386 -25.02 -35.71 -1.80
N ARG A 387 -25.23 -35.01 -0.68
CA ARG A 387 -24.23 -34.15 -0.06
C ARG A 387 -23.15 -35.00 0.61
N THR A 388 -21.98 -35.01 -0.03
CA THR A 388 -20.83 -35.82 0.39
C THR A 388 -19.83 -35.05 1.26
N GLU A 389 -19.89 -33.72 1.25
CA GLU A 389 -18.97 -32.85 1.98
C GLU A 389 -19.69 -32.03 3.06
N ALA A 390 -19.14 -32.05 4.29
CA ALA A 390 -19.62 -31.21 5.37
C ALA A 390 -19.23 -29.75 5.12
N LEU A 391 -20.22 -28.86 5.03
CA LEU A 391 -19.98 -27.43 4.78
C LEU A 391 -19.83 -26.68 6.11
N ASP A 392 -18.64 -26.15 6.36
CA ASP A 392 -18.43 -25.20 7.45
C ASP A 392 -19.05 -23.84 7.07
N MET A 393 -20.31 -23.66 7.46
CA MET A 393 -21.08 -22.42 7.20
C MET A 393 -20.42 -21.18 7.79
N PHE A 394 -19.68 -21.32 8.90
CA PHE A 394 -18.98 -20.18 9.50
C PHE A 394 -17.82 -19.76 8.62
N LYS A 395 -16.90 -20.69 8.33
CA LYS A 395 -15.76 -20.44 7.43
C LYS A 395 -16.21 -19.93 6.06
N PHE A 396 -17.28 -20.52 5.51
CA PHE A 396 -17.89 -20.07 4.26
C PHE A 396 -18.33 -18.61 4.33
N THR A 397 -19.10 -18.22 5.35
CA THR A 397 -19.65 -16.87 5.50
C THR A 397 -18.55 -15.81 5.54
N PHE A 398 -17.50 -16.01 6.34
CA PHE A 398 -16.40 -15.03 6.44
C PHE A 398 -15.52 -15.00 5.19
N THR A 399 -15.18 -16.17 4.63
CA THR A 399 -14.37 -16.25 3.40
C THR A 399 -15.05 -15.57 2.22
N ASN A 400 -16.37 -15.72 2.12
CA ASN A 400 -17.16 -15.18 1.03
C ASN A 400 -17.40 -13.67 1.21
N PHE A 401 -17.99 -13.26 2.33
CA PHE A 401 -18.57 -11.93 2.49
C PHE A 401 -17.67 -10.89 3.18
N CYS A 402 -16.61 -11.29 3.90
CA CYS A 402 -15.73 -10.35 4.62
C CYS A 402 -14.48 -9.92 3.83
N HIS A 403 -14.35 -10.34 2.57
CA HIS A 403 -13.21 -9.99 1.73
C HIS A 403 -13.44 -8.68 1.00
N ASP A 404 -12.41 -7.81 0.99
CA ASP A 404 -12.35 -6.62 0.14
C ASP A 404 -11.34 -6.88 -0.99
N GLU A 405 -11.86 -7.03 -2.22
CA GLU A 405 -11.03 -7.34 -3.38
C GLU A 405 -10.14 -6.15 -3.80
N HIS A 406 -10.59 -4.92 -3.59
CA HIS A 406 -9.78 -3.76 -3.95
C HIS A 406 -8.50 -3.73 -3.08
N ASP A 407 -8.65 -3.93 -1.77
CA ASP A 407 -7.54 -3.90 -0.84
C ASP A 407 -6.59 -5.08 -1.05
N HIS A 408 -7.13 -6.28 -1.29
CA HIS A 408 -6.34 -7.46 -1.64
C HIS A 408 -5.51 -7.25 -2.92
N SER A 409 -6.17 -6.83 -4.00
CA SER A 409 -5.50 -6.55 -5.28
C SER A 409 -4.47 -5.43 -5.16
N SER A 410 -4.74 -4.39 -4.34
CA SER A 410 -3.82 -3.26 -4.15
C SER A 410 -2.52 -3.69 -3.48
N GLN A 411 -2.61 -4.63 -2.53
CA GLN A 411 -1.42 -5.16 -1.86
C GLN A 411 -0.57 -6.02 -2.81
N LEU A 412 -1.20 -6.88 -3.61
CA LEU A 412 -0.50 -7.67 -4.63
C LEU A 412 0.23 -6.77 -5.65
N LEU A 413 -0.42 -5.67 -6.08
CA LEU A 413 0.20 -4.70 -6.98
C LEU A 413 1.43 -4.05 -6.36
N ARG A 414 1.36 -3.63 -5.08
CA ARG A 414 2.49 -3.03 -4.36
C ARG A 414 3.66 -3.99 -4.23
N GLU A 415 3.40 -5.24 -3.84
CA GLU A 415 4.44 -6.27 -3.73
C GLU A 415 5.12 -6.52 -5.07
N TYR A 416 4.34 -6.56 -6.14
CA TYR A 416 4.86 -6.62 -7.49
C TYR A 416 5.74 -5.40 -7.83
N GLU A 417 5.30 -4.18 -7.55
CA GLU A 417 6.07 -2.96 -7.84
C GLU A 417 7.36 -2.86 -7.02
N TRP A 418 7.32 -3.28 -5.75
CA TRP A 418 8.51 -3.40 -4.91
C TRP A 418 9.48 -4.44 -5.47
N SER A 419 8.99 -5.57 -5.98
CA SER A 419 9.84 -6.62 -6.58
C SER A 419 10.61 -6.13 -7.82
N LYS A 420 10.07 -5.13 -8.54
CA LYS A 420 10.72 -4.51 -9.70
C LYS A 420 11.73 -3.42 -9.32
N SER A 421 11.83 -3.06 -8.05
CA SER A 421 12.61 -1.92 -7.55
C SER A 421 13.77 -2.37 -6.67
N PRO A 422 14.96 -2.70 -7.24
CA PRO A 422 16.08 -3.30 -6.49
C PRO A 422 16.77 -2.36 -5.48
N GLN A 423 16.41 -1.08 -5.46
CA GLN A 423 17.00 -0.05 -4.59
C GLN A 423 16.12 0.29 -3.37
N VAL A 424 15.00 -0.41 -3.18
CA VAL A 424 14.10 -0.14 -2.05
C VAL A 424 14.73 -0.63 -0.75
N TYR A 425 14.88 0.27 0.23
CA TYR A 425 15.33 -0.06 1.58
C TYR A 425 14.23 0.25 2.60
N TRP A 426 14.13 -0.60 3.63
CA TRP A 426 13.00 -0.63 4.55
C TRP A 426 13.37 -0.10 5.94
N ARG A 427 12.38 0.43 6.67
CA ARG A 427 12.52 0.89 8.06
C ARG A 427 11.44 0.33 8.96
N GLN A 428 11.73 0.26 10.26
CA GLN A 428 10.73 -0.14 11.25
C GLN A 428 9.67 0.95 11.50
N PRO A 429 8.43 0.56 11.82
CA PRO A 429 7.95 -0.83 11.88
C PRO A 429 7.65 -1.39 10.48
N ILE A 430 8.28 -2.52 10.14
CA ILE A 430 7.98 -3.25 8.90
C ILE A 430 6.57 -3.86 8.90
N ALA A 431 5.94 -3.95 10.09
CA ALA A 431 4.59 -4.46 10.28
C ALA A 431 3.50 -3.50 9.77
N PHE A 432 3.84 -2.26 9.42
CA PHE A 432 2.94 -1.29 8.77
C PHE A 432 3.15 -1.18 7.25
N GLY A 433 3.66 -2.27 6.66
CA GLY A 433 4.18 -2.25 5.32
C GLY A 433 5.50 -1.47 5.27
N PRO A 434 6.26 -1.67 4.21
CA PRO A 434 7.63 -1.24 4.21
C PRO A 434 7.68 0.20 3.62
N MET A 435 8.08 1.18 4.44
CA MET A 435 8.01 2.62 4.12
C MET A 435 9.41 3.21 3.86
N PRO A 436 9.59 4.00 2.80
CA PRO A 436 10.87 4.68 2.54
C PRO A 436 11.19 5.73 3.60
N GLY A 437 12.49 5.95 3.87
CA GLY A 437 12.94 6.99 4.80
C GLY A 437 12.59 8.42 4.31
N PRO A 438 12.52 9.43 5.21
CA PRO A 438 12.09 10.78 4.85
C PRO A 438 13.07 11.52 3.92
N ARG A 439 14.30 11.04 3.76
CA ARG A 439 15.31 11.59 2.84
C ARG A 439 15.04 11.26 1.37
N GLN A 440 13.98 10.51 1.06
CA GLN A 440 13.53 10.21 -0.30
C GLN A 440 11.99 10.28 -0.40
N ASP A 441 11.45 10.16 -1.60
CA ASP A 441 10.02 9.99 -1.83
C ASP A 441 9.59 8.51 -1.88
N ILE A 442 8.29 8.26 -2.12
CA ILE A 442 7.72 6.91 -2.18
C ILE A 442 8.32 6.05 -3.32
N ASN A 443 8.91 6.70 -4.32
CA ASN A 443 9.52 6.05 -5.48
C ASN A 443 11.04 5.86 -5.31
N GLY A 444 11.60 6.21 -4.15
CA GLY A 444 13.03 6.12 -3.88
C GLY A 444 13.85 7.28 -4.44
N ILE A 445 13.23 8.39 -4.84
CA ILE A 445 13.95 9.57 -5.34
C ILE A 445 14.46 10.39 -4.15
N THR A 446 15.78 10.57 -4.05
CA THR A 446 16.43 11.34 -2.98
C THR A 446 16.01 12.81 -2.98
N ARG A 447 15.71 13.36 -1.80
CA ARG A 447 15.49 14.79 -1.59
C ARG A 447 16.84 15.52 -1.53
N LYS A 448 16.99 16.59 -2.31
CA LYS A 448 18.24 17.36 -2.37
C LYS A 448 18.40 18.22 -1.11
N ALA A 449 19.64 18.41 -0.65
CA ALA A 449 19.97 19.27 0.50
C ALA A 449 20.83 20.49 0.12
N ASP A 450 20.94 20.80 -1.17
CA ASP A 450 21.82 21.85 -1.71
C ASP A 450 21.48 23.25 -1.17
N HIS A 451 20.20 23.47 -0.81
CA HIS A 451 19.70 24.75 -0.29
C HIS A 451 19.60 24.80 1.24
N SER A 452 19.87 23.69 1.91
CA SER A 452 19.87 23.62 3.37
C SER A 452 21.00 24.47 3.95
N THR A 453 20.77 25.05 5.12
CA THR A 453 21.74 25.91 5.82
C THR A 453 22.15 25.34 7.15
N TYR A 454 23.38 25.67 7.56
CA TYR A 454 23.88 25.36 8.88
C TYR A 454 24.53 26.60 9.52
N ILE A 455 24.41 26.70 10.84
CA ILE A 455 25.22 27.57 11.69
C ILE A 455 25.81 26.69 12.77
N THR A 456 27.13 26.65 12.90
CA THR A 456 27.78 25.80 13.88
C THR A 456 28.74 26.61 14.75
N ALA A 457 28.54 26.54 16.05
CA ALA A 457 29.43 27.08 17.07
C ALA A 457 30.29 25.96 17.67
N SER A 458 31.59 26.18 17.73
CA SER A 458 32.55 25.20 18.26
C SER A 458 33.45 25.83 19.31
N ILE A 459 33.73 25.07 20.38
CA ILE A 459 34.74 25.40 21.39
C ILE A 459 35.72 24.22 21.41
N ARG A 460 36.93 24.43 20.89
CA ARG A 460 38.03 23.46 20.91
C ARG A 460 38.91 23.72 22.10
N PHE A 461 39.20 22.68 22.86
CA PHE A 461 39.96 22.76 24.09
C PHE A 461 40.97 21.63 24.23
N LYS A 462 42.01 21.90 25.01
CA LYS A 462 43.06 20.95 25.37
C LYS A 462 42.67 20.25 26.66
N THR A 463 42.79 18.92 26.68
CA THR A 463 42.39 18.09 27.83
C THR A 463 43.27 16.83 27.95
N SER A 464 42.99 15.99 28.94
CA SER A 464 43.67 14.73 29.23
C SER A 464 43.42 13.70 28.12
N ARG A 465 44.47 13.27 27.42
CA ARG A 465 44.36 12.17 26.43
C ARG A 465 43.91 10.87 27.09
N THR A 466 44.41 10.59 28.29
CA THR A 466 44.08 9.37 29.04
C THR A 466 42.59 9.31 29.38
N LEU A 467 42.00 10.43 29.80
CA LEU A 467 40.57 10.48 30.09
C LEU A 467 39.73 10.32 28.81
N LEU A 468 40.12 10.99 27.71
CA LEU A 468 39.43 10.84 26.43
C LEU A 468 39.54 9.41 25.87
N GLN A 469 40.66 8.72 26.09
CA GLN A 469 40.83 7.31 25.70
C GLN A 469 39.82 6.37 26.40
N ASN A 470 39.35 6.74 27.60
CA ASN A 470 38.34 5.96 28.31
C ASN A 470 36.94 6.07 27.67
N LEU A 471 36.73 7.05 26.78
CA LEU A 471 35.49 7.22 26.02
C LEU A 471 35.44 6.34 24.76
N PHE A 472 36.55 5.67 24.39
CA PHE A 472 36.52 4.64 23.35
C PHE A 472 35.68 3.43 23.76
N PRO A 473 35.19 2.62 22.79
CA PRO A 473 34.33 1.46 23.06
C PRO A 473 34.86 0.57 24.18
N HIS A 474 33.97 0.18 25.10
CA HIS A 474 34.35 -0.49 26.35
C HIS A 474 34.55 -2.01 26.17
N GLY A 475 35.70 -2.52 26.60
CA GLY A 475 36.07 -3.93 26.53
C GLY A 475 37.34 -4.12 25.70
N LYS A 476 38.19 -5.09 26.08
CA LYS A 476 39.49 -5.32 25.43
C LYS A 476 39.36 -5.54 23.91
N GLU A 477 38.33 -6.26 23.50
CA GLU A 477 38.08 -6.55 22.09
C GLU A 477 37.54 -5.33 21.34
N ARG A 478 36.55 -4.62 21.90
CA ARG A 478 35.95 -3.42 21.27
C ARG A 478 36.95 -2.27 21.12
N ARG A 479 37.87 -2.14 22.08
CA ARG A 479 38.93 -1.12 22.08
C ARG A 479 40.09 -1.47 21.16
N ARG A 480 40.18 -2.71 20.65
CA ARG A 480 41.22 -3.11 19.71
C ARG A 480 41.16 -2.22 18.47
N GLY A 481 42.30 -1.72 18.02
CA GLY A 481 42.41 -0.84 16.85
C GLY A 481 42.30 0.66 17.16
N TRP A 482 41.66 1.07 18.26
CA TRP A 482 41.51 2.47 18.63
C TRP A 482 42.77 3.04 19.28
N SER A 483 43.28 4.15 18.75
CA SER A 483 44.44 4.85 19.32
C SER A 483 44.43 6.33 18.96
N PHE A 484 45.25 7.12 19.64
CA PHE A 484 45.56 8.49 19.21
C PHE A 484 46.77 8.47 18.29
N THR A 485 46.76 9.36 17.30
CA THR A 485 47.90 9.61 16.40
C THR A 485 49.10 10.18 17.15
N SER A 486 48.86 11.06 18.12
CA SER A 486 49.91 11.67 18.95
C SER A 486 50.21 10.83 20.20
N PRO A 487 51.50 10.61 20.56
CA PRO A 487 51.89 9.90 21.77
C PRO A 487 51.81 10.75 23.05
N GLY A 488 51.48 12.04 22.97
CA GLY A 488 51.48 12.97 24.11
C GLY A 488 50.46 12.62 25.20
N SER A 489 50.61 13.19 26.41
CA SER A 489 49.65 13.01 27.52
C SER A 489 48.39 13.89 27.40
N VAL A 490 48.38 14.79 26.43
CA VAL A 490 47.30 15.75 26.14
C VAL A 490 46.72 15.49 24.76
N ALA A 491 45.43 15.74 24.61
CA ALA A 491 44.71 15.68 23.35
C ALA A 491 43.74 16.86 23.24
N TYR A 492 43.10 16.98 22.09
CA TYR A 492 42.15 18.05 21.81
C TYR A 492 40.77 17.46 21.62
N ALA A 493 39.77 18.14 22.16
CA ALA A 493 38.37 17.85 21.91
C ALA A 493 37.62 19.14 21.61
N SER A 494 36.46 19.01 20.97
CA SER A 494 35.57 20.13 20.70
C SER A 494 34.14 19.78 21.09
N PHE A 495 33.47 20.73 21.75
CA PHE A 495 32.02 20.77 21.74
C PHE A 495 31.57 21.57 20.53
N SER A 496 30.75 20.96 19.66
CA SER A 496 30.27 21.58 18.43
C SER A 496 28.75 21.50 18.37
N GLN A 497 28.10 22.65 18.49
CA GLN A 497 26.65 22.79 18.32
C GLN A 497 26.35 23.28 16.92
N THR A 498 25.46 22.60 16.20
CA THR A 498 25.00 22.98 14.87
C THR A 498 23.50 23.21 14.88
N THR A 499 23.07 24.33 14.31
CA THR A 499 21.69 24.64 13.95
C THR A 499 21.52 24.38 12.46
N LEU A 500 20.70 23.41 12.12
CA LEU A 500 20.32 23.10 10.75
C LEU A 500 18.98 23.75 10.43
N ASN A 501 18.83 24.25 9.20
CA ASN A 501 17.60 24.91 8.75
C ASN A 501 17.40 24.68 7.25
N ARG A 502 16.17 24.87 6.77
CA ARG A 502 15.78 24.60 5.37
C ARG A 502 16.04 23.16 4.96
N MET A 503 15.64 22.22 5.81
CA MET A 503 15.79 20.79 5.56
C MET A 503 14.56 20.29 4.78
N ASP A 504 14.73 19.95 3.50
CA ASP A 504 13.62 19.54 2.61
C ASP A 504 12.86 18.29 3.11
N TRP A 505 13.57 17.38 3.77
CA TRP A 505 12.96 16.19 4.38
C TRP A 505 12.19 16.47 5.68
N LEU A 506 12.38 17.66 6.28
CA LEU A 506 11.58 18.17 7.42
C LEU A 506 10.60 19.27 6.98
N GLY A 507 10.20 19.30 5.69
CA GLY A 507 9.27 20.30 5.18
C GLY A 507 9.82 21.72 5.21
N GLY A 508 11.13 21.89 5.10
CA GLY A 508 11.81 23.18 5.20
C GLY A 508 12.16 23.60 6.64
N GLY A 509 11.83 22.79 7.64
CA GLY A 509 12.16 23.01 9.04
C GLY A 509 13.64 22.84 9.37
N GLY A 510 13.95 22.85 10.67
CA GLY A 510 15.31 22.81 11.20
C GLY A 510 15.38 22.20 12.60
N TYR A 511 16.58 21.88 13.06
CA TYR A 511 16.84 21.32 14.39
C TYR A 511 18.26 21.64 14.85
N ASN A 512 18.52 21.44 16.15
CA ASN A 512 19.83 21.65 16.75
C ASN A 512 20.44 20.31 17.20
N HIS A 513 21.75 20.19 17.05
CA HIS A 513 22.51 19.11 17.65
C HIS A 513 23.81 19.61 18.29
N LEU A 514 24.30 18.93 19.32
CA LEU A 514 25.57 19.21 20.02
C LEU A 514 26.37 17.93 20.13
N GLY A 515 27.57 17.89 19.55
CA GLY A 515 28.46 16.72 19.64
C GLY A 515 29.74 17.01 20.40
N LEU A 516 30.27 15.99 21.07
CA LEU A 516 31.66 15.97 21.55
C LEU A 516 32.52 15.29 20.48
N TYR A 517 33.53 15.97 19.98
CA TYR A 517 34.47 15.45 18.98
C TYR A 517 35.86 15.33 19.59
N ILE A 518 36.45 14.15 19.54
CA ILE A 518 37.80 13.86 20.04
C ILE A 518 38.74 13.79 18.84
N HIS A 519 39.69 14.72 18.75
CA HIS A 519 40.51 14.91 17.55
C HIS A 519 41.76 14.02 17.54
N GLY A 520 42.24 13.71 16.33
CA GLY A 520 43.50 12.97 16.14
C GLY A 520 43.40 11.50 16.54
N VAL A 521 42.23 10.89 16.37
CA VAL A 521 42.00 9.46 16.62
C VAL A 521 42.25 8.67 15.34
N GLN A 522 42.75 7.45 15.49
CA GLN A 522 42.88 6.49 14.41
C GLN A 522 42.30 5.14 14.82
N TYR A 523 41.73 4.44 13.85
CA TYR A 523 41.28 3.07 13.99
C TYR A 523 42.03 2.15 13.01
N THR A 524 42.72 1.16 13.56
CA THR A 524 43.39 0.10 12.77
C THR A 524 42.40 -1.03 12.53
N LYS A 525 42.05 -1.23 11.26
CA LYS A 525 41.16 -2.30 10.80
C LYS A 525 41.77 -3.68 11.00
N LYS A 526 40.97 -4.74 10.85
CA LYS A 526 41.48 -6.12 10.96
C LYS A 526 42.52 -6.46 9.91
N ASP A 527 42.43 -5.85 8.73
CA ASP A 527 43.40 -6.01 7.63
C ASP A 527 44.70 -5.20 7.84
N GLY A 528 44.80 -4.41 8.92
CA GLY A 528 45.94 -3.56 9.24
C GLY A 528 45.90 -2.16 8.61
N SER A 529 44.95 -1.87 7.73
CA SER A 529 44.74 -0.52 7.21
C SER A 529 44.24 0.43 8.30
N ILE A 530 44.51 1.73 8.17
CA ILE A 530 44.21 2.73 9.19
C ILE A 530 43.30 3.78 8.60
N VAL A 531 42.22 4.11 9.34
CA VAL A 531 41.40 5.31 9.09
C VAL A 531 41.64 6.32 10.22
N ARG A 532 41.62 7.60 9.89
CA ARG A 532 41.96 8.70 10.82
C ARG A 532 40.85 9.73 10.83
N GLY A 533 40.54 10.28 11.99
CA GLY A 533 39.50 11.29 12.08
C GLY A 533 39.14 11.69 13.50
N ALA A 534 38.12 12.55 13.58
CA ALA A 534 37.53 12.94 14.84
C ALA A 534 36.61 11.82 15.33
N TYR A 535 36.82 11.32 16.54
CA TYR A 535 35.93 10.36 17.16
C TYR A 535 34.76 11.07 17.84
N LEU A 536 33.53 10.68 17.48
CA LEU A 536 32.27 11.14 18.03
C LEU A 536 31.74 10.08 19.01
N PRO A 537 32.09 10.17 20.31
CA PRO A 537 31.52 9.28 21.34
C PRO A 537 30.05 9.56 21.63
N ILE A 538 29.59 10.81 21.42
CA ILE A 538 28.22 11.21 21.74
C ILE A 538 27.75 12.43 20.95
N LEU A 539 26.50 12.36 20.50
CA LEU A 539 25.74 13.43 19.86
C LEU A 539 24.41 13.64 20.60
N PHE A 540 24.11 14.87 20.98
CA PHE A 540 22.82 15.27 21.50
C PHE A 540 21.99 15.93 20.40
N GLU A 541 20.71 15.59 20.29
CA GLU A 541 19.77 16.22 19.35
C GLU A 541 18.48 16.63 20.07
N ASN A 542 17.85 17.72 19.61
CA ASN A 542 16.65 18.27 20.25
C ASN A 542 15.33 17.92 19.55
N LEU A 543 15.37 17.08 18.51
CA LEU A 543 14.21 16.60 17.77
C LEU A 543 14.28 15.07 17.64
N THR A 544 13.16 14.39 17.84
CA THR A 544 13.11 12.91 17.81
C THR A 544 13.28 12.33 16.41
N ASP A 545 12.76 13.01 15.40
CA ASP A 545 12.83 12.60 13.99
C ASP A 545 14.26 12.33 13.49
N PRO A 546 15.25 13.23 13.63
CA PRO A 546 16.64 12.95 13.22
C PRO A 546 17.29 11.83 14.04
N ILE A 547 16.92 11.64 15.31
CA ILE A 547 17.44 10.57 16.16
C ILE A 547 17.01 9.21 15.60
N LEU A 548 15.70 9.03 15.38
CA LEU A 548 15.12 7.74 14.97
C LEU A 548 15.29 7.47 13.47
N SER A 549 15.09 8.48 12.62
CA SER A 549 15.09 8.35 11.17
C SER A 549 16.44 8.73 10.52
N GLY A 550 17.41 9.20 11.30
CA GLY A 550 18.73 9.60 10.81
C GLY A 550 19.88 8.88 11.48
N ARG A 551 20.17 9.27 12.72
CA ARG A 551 21.41 8.86 13.41
C ARG A 551 21.45 7.37 13.70
N GLU A 552 20.29 6.73 13.87
CA GLU A 552 20.20 5.27 13.99
C GLU A 552 20.59 4.54 12.70
N GLU A 553 20.15 5.03 11.54
CA GLU A 553 20.55 4.48 10.23
C GLU A 553 22.06 4.63 10.03
N LEU A 554 22.60 5.80 10.35
CA LEU A 554 24.02 6.15 10.17
C LEU A 554 24.96 5.60 11.25
N GLY A 555 24.44 4.88 12.25
CA GLY A 555 25.25 4.27 13.31
C GLY A 555 25.96 5.26 14.24
N MET A 556 25.42 6.48 14.39
CA MET A 556 25.97 7.49 15.31
C MET A 556 25.43 7.29 16.74
N PRO A 557 26.23 7.57 17.80
CA PRO A 557 25.76 7.52 19.18
C PRO A 557 24.98 8.80 19.51
N LYS A 558 23.67 8.66 19.70
CA LYS A 558 22.73 9.78 19.83
C LYS A 558 21.88 9.69 21.09
N LEU A 559 21.64 10.83 21.74
CA LEU A 559 20.69 11.01 22.84
C LEU A 559 19.85 12.26 22.64
N TYR A 560 18.64 12.26 23.19
CA TYR A 560 17.84 13.47 23.23
C TYR A 560 18.34 14.43 24.31
N SER A 561 18.43 15.72 23.98
CA SER A 561 18.52 16.83 24.94
C SER A 561 17.88 18.06 24.32
N SER A 562 17.18 18.88 25.11
CA SER A 562 16.82 20.21 24.61
C SER A 562 18.09 21.02 24.40
N ILE A 563 18.20 21.65 23.24
CA ILE A 563 19.36 22.47 22.85
C ILE A 563 18.81 23.81 22.40
N GLU A 564 19.01 24.81 23.24
CA GLU A 564 18.58 26.18 23.00
C GLU A 564 19.76 27.04 22.62
N VAL A 565 19.61 27.76 21.52
CA VAL A 565 20.63 28.68 21.01
C VAL A 565 20.11 30.10 21.13
N HIS A 566 20.88 30.97 21.78
CA HIS A 566 20.58 32.39 21.87
C HIS A 566 21.75 33.21 21.31
N ARG A 567 21.44 34.13 20.39
CA ARG A 567 22.41 35.16 19.94
C ARG A 567 21.96 36.50 20.50
N ARG A 568 22.85 37.19 21.22
CA ARG A 568 22.62 38.60 21.62
C ARG A 568 23.49 39.48 20.74
N GLY A 569 22.88 40.08 19.71
CA GLY A 569 23.61 40.79 18.66
C GLY A 569 24.55 39.89 17.87
N GLU A 570 25.51 40.48 17.16
CA GLU A 570 26.50 39.74 16.35
C GLU A 570 27.73 39.28 17.15
N SER A 571 27.92 39.81 18.36
CA SER A 571 29.15 39.62 19.16
C SER A 571 29.11 38.46 20.14
N SER A 572 27.98 37.76 20.31
CA SER A 572 27.85 36.66 21.28
C SER A 572 26.93 35.52 20.84
N TYR A 573 27.26 34.32 21.29
CA TYR A 573 26.55 33.07 21.00
C TYR A 573 26.48 32.22 22.26
N PHE A 574 25.27 31.84 22.67
CA PHE A 574 25.01 31.06 23.87
C PHE A 574 24.27 29.77 23.50
N ILE A 575 24.67 28.67 24.12
CA ILE A 575 24.03 27.36 23.98
C ILE A 575 23.68 26.86 25.38
N ASN A 576 22.42 26.51 25.60
CA ASN A 576 21.98 25.82 26.80
C ASN A 576 21.50 24.42 26.44
N THR A 577 21.92 23.44 27.23
CA THR A 577 21.43 22.07 27.13
C THR A 577 20.68 21.66 28.37
N ALA A 578 19.53 21.02 28.18
CA ALA A 578 18.69 20.59 29.28
C ALA A 578 17.94 19.28 28.99
N TRP A 579 17.33 18.75 30.05
CA TRP A 579 16.37 17.65 29.98
C TRP A 579 15.18 18.00 30.86
N GLN A 580 13.98 18.11 30.27
CA GLN A 580 12.76 18.56 30.95
C GLN A 580 12.94 19.84 31.81
N GLY A 581 13.72 20.80 31.31
CA GLY A 581 14.01 22.07 31.99
C GLY A 581 15.21 22.03 32.95
N ALA A 582 15.71 20.85 33.32
CA ALA A 582 16.94 20.69 34.10
C ALA A 582 18.16 21.02 33.22
N THR A 583 18.71 22.23 33.39
CA THR A 583 19.83 22.73 32.57
C THR A 583 21.15 22.15 33.06
N TRP A 584 21.72 21.25 32.27
CA TRP A 584 22.96 20.57 32.60
C TRP A 584 24.19 21.16 31.91
N GLY A 585 24.03 21.93 30.82
CA GLY A 585 25.16 22.49 30.09
C GLY A 585 24.93 23.94 29.67
N ARG A 586 25.97 24.77 29.79
CA ARG A 586 25.97 26.18 29.39
C ARG A 586 27.26 26.50 28.64
N PHE A 587 27.16 26.84 27.36
CA PHE A 587 28.30 27.19 26.52
C PHE A 587 28.17 28.64 26.07
N ARG A 588 29.28 29.39 26.11
CA ARG A 588 29.31 30.82 25.84
C ARG A 588 30.48 31.15 24.92
N LEU A 589 30.20 31.85 23.82
CA LEU A 589 31.20 32.46 22.94
C LEU A 589 30.91 33.96 22.91
N THR A 590 31.91 34.79 23.20
CA THR A 590 31.75 36.24 23.32
C THR A 590 32.86 37.00 22.61
N GLY A 591 32.56 38.25 22.25
CA GLY A 591 33.46 39.08 21.45
C GLY A 591 33.75 38.47 20.08
N LEU A 592 32.71 37.92 19.44
CA LEU A 592 32.77 37.39 18.08
C LEU A 592 33.09 38.52 17.10
N ARG A 593 34.08 38.28 16.24
CA ARG A 593 34.45 39.16 15.12
C ARG A 593 34.52 38.34 13.84
N GLU A 594 33.95 38.86 12.77
CA GLU A 594 34.00 38.20 11.47
C GLU A 594 35.45 38.19 10.96
N ALA A 595 35.89 37.05 10.42
CA ALA A 595 37.20 36.92 9.82
C ALA A 595 37.17 37.51 8.39
N ASP A 596 38.15 38.32 8.01
CA ASP A 596 38.25 38.91 6.67
C ASP A 596 38.28 37.82 5.58
N ALA A 597 37.47 38.01 4.52
CA ALA A 597 37.26 37.05 3.42
C ALA A 597 38.50 36.78 2.53
N GLY A 598 39.69 37.29 2.89
CA GLY A 598 40.87 37.37 2.02
C GLY A 598 42.01 36.38 2.29
N GLN A 599 41.93 35.47 3.27
CA GLN A 599 43.05 34.56 3.59
C GLN A 599 42.81 33.06 3.34
N ASN A 600 41.67 32.62 2.79
CA ASN A 600 41.40 31.19 2.56
C ASN A 600 40.70 30.90 1.21
N SER A 601 41.14 31.51 0.11
CA SER A 601 40.53 31.28 -1.21
C SER A 601 41.15 30.14 -2.04
N ASN A 602 42.20 29.45 -1.59
CA ASN A 602 42.76 28.28 -2.28
C ASN A 602 43.00 27.12 -1.31
N GLY A 603 41.94 26.36 -1.00
CA GLY A 603 42.02 25.11 -0.20
C GLY A 603 40.80 24.79 0.67
N ALA A 604 39.84 25.72 0.81
CA ALA A 604 38.76 25.67 1.79
C ALA A 604 37.43 25.03 1.29
N SER A 605 37.49 23.91 0.58
CA SER A 605 36.27 23.23 0.05
C SER A 605 35.88 21.93 0.74
N HIS A 606 36.61 21.46 1.75
CA HIS A 606 36.40 20.13 2.37
C HIS A 606 36.14 20.12 3.89
N ALA A 607 35.96 21.28 4.53
CA ALA A 607 36.15 21.41 5.99
C ALA A 607 34.90 21.78 6.83
N ALA A 608 33.67 21.60 6.33
CA ALA A 608 32.51 22.30 6.90
C ALA A 608 31.37 21.45 7.48
N ALA A 609 31.39 20.11 7.41
CA ALA A 609 30.22 19.33 7.83
C ALA A 609 30.43 18.29 8.93
N ALA A 610 31.64 18.21 9.46
CA ALA A 610 31.99 17.27 10.50
C ALA A 610 32.92 17.92 11.51
N SER A 611 32.36 18.84 12.30
CA SER A 611 33.09 19.77 13.16
C SER A 611 33.98 20.75 12.40
N ILE A 612 33.67 22.02 12.59
CA ILE A 612 34.55 23.14 12.31
C ILE A 612 35.81 22.99 13.19
N SER A 613 36.85 22.32 12.66
CA SER A 613 38.15 22.15 13.32
C SER A 613 39.26 21.72 12.33
N SER A 614 39.71 22.65 11.48
CA SER A 614 41.14 22.94 11.28
C SER A 614 41.32 24.23 10.45
N ALA A 615 42.28 25.08 10.82
CA ALA A 615 42.78 26.20 10.04
C ALA A 615 44.32 26.06 9.91
N PRO A 616 44.96 26.62 8.87
CA PRO A 616 46.31 26.25 8.45
C PRO A 616 47.41 27.02 9.20
N ALA A 617 48.61 26.43 9.27
CA ALA A 617 49.84 27.16 9.61
C ALA A 617 50.54 27.60 8.31
N SER A 618 50.60 28.91 8.05
CA SER A 618 51.59 29.53 7.17
C SER A 618 52.71 30.11 8.04
N GLY A 619 53.97 29.74 7.77
CA GLY A 619 55.13 30.20 8.54
C GLY A 619 55.51 31.66 8.23
N PRO A 620 56.12 32.40 9.17
CA PRO A 620 56.64 33.74 8.92
C PRO A 620 58.02 33.72 8.22
N PRO A 621 58.46 34.83 7.58
CA PRO A 621 59.80 34.99 7.04
C PRO A 621 60.87 35.04 8.17
N PRO A 622 62.16 34.84 7.86
CA PRO A 622 63.14 34.39 8.85
C PRO A 622 63.54 35.50 9.82
N GLY A 623 63.38 35.26 11.13
CA GLY A 623 63.96 36.10 12.18
C GLY A 623 63.21 36.07 13.51
N GLN A 624 63.81 35.40 14.51
CA GLN A 624 63.57 35.45 15.96
C GLN A 624 62.33 34.71 16.54
N GLY A 625 62.62 33.69 17.36
CA GLY A 625 61.70 33.08 18.35
C GLY A 625 61.31 31.62 18.03
N PRO A 626 61.33 30.67 19.00
CA PRO A 626 61.05 29.25 18.74
C PRO A 626 59.54 29.02 18.48
N PRO A 627 59.16 28.03 17.66
CA PRO A 627 57.78 27.79 17.23
C PRO A 627 56.92 27.19 18.35
N ARG A 628 55.72 27.74 18.54
CA ARG A 628 54.63 27.17 19.37
C ARG A 628 53.64 26.41 18.49
N GLY A 629 53.92 25.15 18.21
CA GLY A 629 52.95 24.19 17.65
C GLY A 629 53.30 22.76 18.12
N PRO A 630 52.34 21.88 18.44
CA PRO A 630 52.68 20.50 18.79
C PRO A 630 53.10 19.72 17.52
N PRO A 631 54.09 18.82 17.62
CA PRO A 631 54.46 17.90 16.55
C PRO A 631 53.53 16.67 16.51
N GLY A 632 53.00 16.30 15.33
CA GLY A 632 52.72 14.88 15.02
C GLY A 632 51.29 14.41 14.66
N GLY A 633 50.35 15.27 14.21
CA GLY A 633 49.06 14.78 13.69
C GLY A 633 48.49 15.69 12.59
N GLY A 634 48.18 15.13 11.42
CA GLY A 634 47.51 15.84 10.32
C GLY A 634 46.05 16.22 10.67
N PRO A 635 45.35 16.96 9.78
CA PRO A 635 43.93 17.25 9.95
C PRO A 635 43.11 15.94 9.99
N ASP A 636 41.97 15.96 10.68
CA ASP A 636 41.04 14.82 10.69
C ASP A 636 40.52 14.57 9.25
N GLU A 637 40.51 13.31 8.81
CA GLU A 637 40.14 12.93 7.43
C GLU A 637 38.67 12.45 7.32
N GLY A 638 37.99 12.28 8.47
CA GLY A 638 36.64 11.78 8.59
C GLY A 638 36.08 11.83 10.02
N ILE A 639 34.84 11.35 10.20
CA ILE A 639 34.26 11.07 11.52
C ILE A 639 34.37 9.58 11.82
N LEU A 640 34.86 9.24 13.01
CA LEU A 640 34.76 7.91 13.58
C LEU A 640 33.62 7.89 14.61
N SER A 641 32.78 6.85 14.59
CA SER A 641 31.83 6.56 15.67
C SER A 641 31.78 5.06 15.95
N TYR A 642 31.00 4.65 16.94
CA TYR A 642 30.80 3.24 17.27
C TYR A 642 29.31 2.94 17.39
N ARG A 643 28.83 1.99 16.60
CA ARG A 643 27.46 1.52 16.67
C ARG A 643 27.36 0.41 17.71
N TYR A 644 26.33 0.48 18.54
CA TYR A 644 25.94 -0.58 19.45
C TYR A 644 24.41 -0.69 19.50
N MET A 645 23.88 -1.85 19.12
CA MET A 645 22.47 -2.19 19.21
C MET A 645 22.29 -3.39 20.14
N PRO A 646 21.58 -3.27 21.27
CA PRO A 646 21.39 -4.40 22.19
C PRO A 646 20.44 -5.46 21.61
N SER A 647 20.68 -6.72 21.96
CA SER A 647 19.76 -7.83 21.69
C SER A 647 18.49 -7.73 22.53
N VAL A 648 17.36 -8.16 21.95
CA VAL A 648 16.05 -8.22 22.64
C VAL A 648 15.95 -9.50 23.46
N GLY A 649 15.51 -9.39 24.72
CA GLY A 649 15.22 -10.52 25.59
C GLY A 649 15.98 -10.46 26.92
N SER A 650 15.34 -10.93 27.99
CA SER A 650 15.93 -10.91 29.34
C SER A 650 17.22 -11.72 29.44
N SER A 651 17.30 -12.86 28.73
CA SER A 651 18.49 -13.72 28.66
C SER A 651 19.62 -13.15 27.83
N GLN A 652 19.37 -12.08 27.06
CA GLN A 652 20.33 -11.44 26.14
C GLN A 652 20.81 -10.07 26.65
N LYS A 653 20.48 -9.70 27.89
CA LYS A 653 20.92 -8.43 28.49
C LYS A 653 22.44 -8.32 28.47
N GLY A 654 22.96 -7.24 27.88
CA GLY A 654 24.40 -6.97 27.77
C GLY A 654 25.05 -7.56 26.51
N THR A 655 24.30 -8.31 25.71
CA THR A 655 24.73 -8.80 24.39
C THR A 655 24.30 -7.81 23.31
N ALA A 656 25.18 -7.53 22.35
CA ALA A 656 24.84 -6.75 21.16
C ALA A 656 24.17 -7.65 20.11
N ALA A 657 23.10 -7.16 19.49
CA ALA A 657 22.59 -7.71 18.23
C ALA A 657 23.50 -7.29 17.07
N GLU A 658 24.01 -6.05 17.10
CA GLU A 658 24.96 -5.50 16.15
C GLU A 658 25.91 -4.52 16.87
N GLU A 659 27.21 -4.63 16.64
CA GLU A 659 28.18 -3.64 17.09
C GLU A 659 29.41 -3.57 16.20
N TYR A 660 29.85 -2.34 15.86
CA TYR A 660 31.00 -2.10 14.98
C TYR A 660 31.41 -0.61 14.95
N PRO A 661 32.68 -0.31 14.64
CA PRO A 661 33.11 1.04 14.27
C PRO A 661 32.46 1.50 12.97
N VAL A 662 32.15 2.79 12.89
CA VAL A 662 31.59 3.46 11.71
C VAL A 662 32.53 4.59 11.31
N TYR A 663 32.72 4.78 10.01
CA TYR A 663 33.55 5.86 9.47
C TYR A 663 32.82 6.62 8.36
N VAL A 664 32.96 7.93 8.37
CA VAL A 664 32.45 8.86 7.37
C VAL A 664 33.63 9.64 6.80
N PRO A 665 34.08 9.37 5.57
CA PRO A 665 35.15 10.14 4.94
C PRO A 665 34.66 11.53 4.51
N PHE A 666 35.40 12.60 4.85
CA PHE A 666 35.02 13.96 4.41
C PHE A 666 35.06 14.14 2.89
N SER A 667 35.86 13.35 2.18
CA SER A 667 35.94 13.34 0.72
C SER A 667 34.64 12.88 0.03
N GLU A 668 33.84 12.08 0.72
CA GLU A 668 32.63 11.44 0.18
C GLU A 668 31.34 12.15 0.59
N GLU A 669 31.41 13.19 1.42
CA GLU A 669 30.24 13.95 1.85
C GLU A 669 29.57 14.68 0.69
N ARG A 670 28.23 14.56 0.62
CA ARG A 670 27.38 15.23 -0.37
C ARG A 670 26.13 15.79 0.31
N PRO A 671 25.64 16.98 -0.11
CA PRO A 671 26.32 17.96 -0.96
C PRO A 671 27.57 18.53 -0.29
N ILE A 672 28.52 19.06 -1.08
CA ILE A 672 29.74 19.66 -0.51
C ILE A 672 29.36 20.95 0.23
N PRO A 673 29.65 21.09 1.53
CA PRO A 673 29.30 22.28 2.29
C PRO A 673 30.07 23.50 1.82
N ARG A 674 29.38 24.64 1.78
CA ARG A 674 29.97 25.95 1.45
C ARG A 674 29.90 26.84 2.67
N VAL A 675 31.06 27.34 3.10
CA VAL A 675 31.16 28.32 4.18
C VAL A 675 30.86 29.70 3.61
N ASN A 676 29.91 30.40 4.22
CA ASN A 676 29.54 31.75 3.83
C ASN A 676 30.21 32.78 4.74
N ARG A 677 30.24 32.54 6.05
CA ARG A 677 30.80 33.46 7.06
C ARG A 677 31.43 32.71 8.21
N THR A 678 32.47 33.30 8.79
CA THR A 678 33.16 32.76 9.98
C THR A 678 33.41 33.87 10.97
N TRP A 679 33.04 33.66 12.23
CA TRP A 679 33.33 34.53 13.35
C TRP A 679 34.24 33.82 14.35
N ILE A 680 35.26 34.53 14.82
CA ILE A 680 36.19 34.04 15.85
C ILE A 680 35.86 34.75 17.17
N ALA A 681 35.71 33.98 18.24
CA ALA A 681 35.45 34.52 19.57
C ALA A 681 36.77 34.92 20.25
N SER A 682 36.78 36.07 20.91
CA SER A 682 37.91 36.47 21.75
C SER A 682 37.89 35.80 23.14
N SER A 683 36.72 35.33 23.58
CA SER A 683 36.56 34.57 24.81
C SER A 683 35.47 33.53 24.68
N ALA A 684 35.71 32.34 25.23
CA ALA A 684 34.72 31.27 25.30
C ALA A 684 34.83 30.52 26.63
N SER A 685 33.74 29.90 27.05
CA SER A 685 33.67 29.08 28.25
C SER A 685 32.53 28.07 28.13
N PHE A 686 32.63 26.96 28.84
CA PHE A 686 31.49 26.08 29.06
C PHE A 686 31.49 25.51 30.48
N ASP A 687 30.30 25.20 30.95
CA ASP A 687 30.01 24.65 32.27
C ASP A 687 29.08 23.45 32.10
N ILE A 688 29.42 22.33 32.73
CA ILE A 688 28.66 21.08 32.70
C ILE A 688 28.35 20.70 34.14
N ASP A 689 27.07 20.77 34.50
CA ASP A 689 26.54 20.35 35.79
C ASP A 689 26.08 18.89 35.66
N ALA A 690 26.73 17.99 36.40
CA ALA A 690 26.39 16.56 36.41
C ALA A 690 24.95 16.30 36.87
N MET A 691 24.41 17.21 37.70
CA MET A 691 23.14 17.06 38.42
C MET A 691 23.03 15.69 39.11
N ASP A 692 21.86 15.31 39.60
CA ASP A 692 21.61 13.98 40.16
C ASP A 692 20.70 13.15 39.26
N ARG A 693 20.44 11.90 39.68
CA ARG A 693 19.55 10.98 38.97
C ARG A 693 18.09 11.43 38.95
N ASP A 694 17.66 12.28 39.88
CA ASP A 694 16.28 12.75 39.92
C ASP A 694 16.07 13.88 38.91
N ALA A 695 17.06 14.75 38.74
CA ALA A 695 17.06 15.80 37.73
C ALA A 695 17.33 15.27 36.31
N LEU A 696 18.18 14.24 36.16
CA LEU A 696 18.58 13.67 34.87
C LEU A 696 18.43 12.12 34.83
N PRO A 697 17.22 11.56 35.00
CA PRO A 697 17.02 10.11 35.18
C PRO A 697 17.56 9.25 34.03
N THR A 698 17.51 9.77 32.79
CA THR A 698 18.01 9.05 31.61
C THR A 698 19.37 9.52 31.11
N LEU A 699 19.91 10.61 31.67
CA LEU A 699 21.14 11.25 31.17
C LEU A 699 22.25 11.38 32.23
N HIS A 700 21.95 11.27 33.52
CA HIS A 700 22.91 11.53 34.61
C HIS A 700 24.22 10.76 34.43
N HIS A 701 24.15 9.45 34.15
CA HIS A 701 25.32 8.60 33.92
C HIS A 701 26.20 9.03 32.74
N VAL A 702 25.65 9.81 31.80
CA VAL A 702 26.37 10.37 30.66
C VAL A 702 26.90 11.77 31.00
N ILE A 703 26.07 12.63 31.59
CA ILE A 703 26.45 14.01 31.91
C ILE A 703 27.49 14.06 33.03
N GLU A 704 27.35 13.22 34.07
CA GLU A 704 28.37 13.02 35.11
C GLU A 704 29.72 12.69 34.46
N ARG A 705 29.73 11.78 33.47
CA ARG A 705 30.94 11.41 32.75
C ARG A 705 31.53 12.55 31.91
N LEU A 706 30.70 13.41 31.34
CA LEU A 706 31.15 14.61 30.62
C LEU A 706 31.72 15.68 31.56
N ALA A 707 31.13 15.85 32.74
CA ALA A 707 31.58 16.82 33.75
C ALA A 707 32.98 16.49 34.31
N GLU A 708 33.41 15.23 34.23
CA GLU A 708 34.76 14.81 34.62
C GLU A 708 35.88 15.30 33.70
N ILE A 709 35.59 15.80 32.49
CA ILE A 709 36.62 16.15 31.49
C ILE A 709 37.38 17.40 31.97
N PRO A 710 38.69 17.31 32.31
CA PRO A 710 39.43 18.47 32.77
C PRO A 710 39.76 19.38 31.58
N VAL A 711 39.41 20.66 31.65
CA VAL A 711 39.75 21.63 30.61
C VAL A 711 41.03 22.34 31.01
N TYR A 712 42.11 22.09 30.26
CA TYR A 712 43.40 22.73 30.53
C TYR A 712 43.53 24.09 29.85
N ASP A 713 42.99 24.22 28.65
CA ASP A 713 43.06 25.45 27.86
C ASP A 713 41.97 25.45 26.78
N ILE A 714 41.40 26.60 26.45
CA ILE A 714 40.51 26.78 25.30
C ILE A 714 41.36 27.33 24.16
N VAL A 715 41.47 26.52 23.11
CA VAL A 715 42.45 26.70 22.03
C VAL A 715 41.84 27.49 20.88
N GLU A 716 40.56 27.28 20.61
CA GLU A 716 39.83 27.97 19.56
C GLU A 716 38.34 28.00 19.90
N ALA A 717 37.67 29.10 19.57
CA ALA A 717 36.22 29.18 19.59
C ALA A 717 35.72 29.99 18.40
N LYS A 718 34.81 29.43 17.62
CA LYS A 718 34.31 30.05 16.40
C LYS A 718 32.87 29.66 16.09
N VAL A 719 32.22 30.52 15.32
CA VAL A 719 30.90 30.29 14.73
C VAL A 719 31.05 30.34 13.22
N VAL A 720 30.54 29.35 12.49
CA VAL A 720 30.55 29.33 11.02
C VAL A 720 29.15 29.16 10.51
N GLU A 721 28.82 29.90 9.47
CA GLU A 721 27.55 29.83 8.77
C GLU A 721 27.78 29.44 7.32
N GLY A 722 26.91 28.59 6.79
CA GLY A 722 27.04 28.10 5.43
C GLY A 722 25.80 27.41 4.87
N THR A 723 25.94 26.91 3.64
CA THR A 723 24.91 26.19 2.87
C THR A 723 25.42 24.84 2.39
N GLY A 724 24.51 23.89 2.13
CA GLY A 724 24.85 22.53 1.72
C GLY A 724 25.16 21.68 2.94
N VAL A 725 24.14 21.01 3.48
CA VAL A 725 24.26 20.16 4.67
C VAL A 725 24.44 18.72 4.22
N PRO A 726 25.57 18.05 4.52
CA PRO A 726 25.76 16.67 4.14
C PRO A 726 24.76 15.75 4.82
N ASP A 727 24.26 14.80 4.05
CA ASP A 727 23.37 13.77 4.56
C ASP A 727 24.12 12.67 5.32
N VAL A 728 25.47 12.66 5.22
CA VAL A 728 26.37 11.68 5.84
C VAL A 728 26.10 10.26 5.32
N ALA A 729 25.51 10.13 4.12
CA ALA A 729 25.16 8.83 3.53
C ALA A 729 26.38 7.94 3.23
N ALA A 730 27.59 8.52 3.19
CA ALA A 730 28.85 7.78 3.07
C ALA A 730 29.27 7.03 4.36
N ALA A 731 28.49 7.13 5.44
CA ALA A 731 28.71 6.36 6.65
C ALA A 731 28.77 4.86 6.34
N SER A 732 29.88 4.23 6.69
CA SER A 732 30.11 2.82 6.42
C SER A 732 30.68 2.10 7.64
N ARG A 733 30.38 0.81 7.74
CA ARG A 733 30.97 -0.09 8.73
C ARG A 733 32.46 -0.25 8.43
N VAL A 734 33.28 -0.18 9.48
CA VAL A 734 34.72 -0.42 9.39
C VAL A 734 35.07 -1.73 10.09
N ASP A 735 35.34 -2.76 9.30
CA ASP A 735 35.57 -4.13 9.80
C ASP A 735 37.01 -4.49 10.19
#